data_AF-A0A8X7WYN9-F1
#
_entry.id   AF-A0A8X7WYN9-F1
#
_cell.length_a   1.000
_cell.length_b   1.000
_cell.length_c   1.000
_cell.angle_alpha   90.00
_cell.angle_beta   90.00
_cell.angle_gamma   90.00
#
_symmetry.space_group_name_H-M   'P 1'
#
loop_
_entity.id
_entity.type
_entity.pdbx_description
1 polymer ?
#
loop_
_entity_poly.entity_id
_entity_poly.type
_entity_poly.pdbx_seq_one_letter_code
_entity_poly.pdbx_strand_id
1 'polypeptide(L)'
;MNDGPLCKCSAKARRTGIRHSIYPGEESIKACRPMTNNAGRLFHYRITVSPPTNFLTDRPTVIEYDDHEYIFEGFSLFSHTPLTNFILPSLMNYIGSESDTSCPKFHFMPRFVRFLPDGGKEVLSMHQVLLYLLRSNKPLVPEEEIANMLQWEELDWQKYAEECKGMIVTNPGMKPSSVRIDQLDREQFNPDVITFPIIVHFGIRPAQLSYAGDPQYQKLWKSYVKLRHLLANSPKVKQVDKQKLTQREEALQKIRQKNTMRREVTVELSSQGFWKTGVRSDVCQLAMTHPSHHLNFGMNPDHARNSLSNCGIRQPKYGDRKVHHMYMRKKGINTLINIMSRLGQDDPSPSSVHLYYLFPNLEEGGLATYRTAIVQNQHLAMLAKKLELDRFMLYAHGPDLCRESDLRHAMANCFEALIGAVYLEGGLEEAKHLFGRLLFNSEVQEPNTDRQLIETSPVLQKLTDFENAIGVLFTHVRLLARAFTLRTVGFNHLTLGHNQRMEFLGDSIMQLVATEYLFIHFPDHHEGHLTLLRSSLVNNRTQAKVAEELGMQEYAITNDKTKRPVALRTKTLADLLESFIAALYIDKDLEYVHTFMNVCFFPRLKEFILNQDWNDPKSQLQQCCLTLRTEGKEPDIPLYKTLQTVGPSHARTYTVAVYFKGERIGCESIDMCNYDHYIVGCFIKCLSSYNSIQQAEMGAAMDALEKYNFPQMAHQKRFIERKYRQELKEMRRERELQEKESDETEDRK
;
A
#
# COMPACT_ATOMS: atom_id res chain seq x y z
N MET A 1 -7.67 -0.39 29.63
CA MET A 1 -6.35 -0.11 28.99
C MET A 1 -5.79 1.17 29.59
N ASN A 2 -4.59 1.57 29.15
CA ASN A 2 -3.91 2.79 29.61
C ASN A 2 -4.82 4.02 29.51
N ASP A 3 -5.57 4.17 28.41
CA ASP A 3 -6.48 5.32 28.16
C ASP A 3 -7.99 4.92 28.15
N GLY A 4 -8.40 3.95 28.98
CA GLY A 4 -9.81 3.51 29.09
C GLY A 4 -10.16 2.23 28.30
N PRO A 5 -11.39 2.04 27.79
CA PRO A 5 -11.82 0.81 27.12
C PRO A 5 -11.24 0.66 25.71
N LEU A 6 -10.82 -0.57 25.33
CA LEU A 6 -10.23 -0.90 24.01
C LEU A 6 -11.19 -0.64 22.84
N CYS A 7 -12.48 -0.84 23.08
CA CYS A 7 -13.52 -0.82 22.06
C CYS A 7 -14.62 0.17 22.44
N LYS A 8 -14.86 1.15 21.55
CA LYS A 8 -16.02 2.05 21.59
C LYS A 8 -17.14 1.63 20.62
N CYS A 9 -17.04 0.49 19.95
CA CYS A 9 -18.11 -0.03 19.08
C CYS A 9 -19.40 -0.28 19.86
N SER A 10 -20.52 -0.29 19.12
CA SER A 10 -21.82 -0.74 19.61
C SER A 10 -21.80 -2.20 20.08
N ALA A 11 -22.71 -2.55 20.97
CA ALA A 11 -22.86 -3.93 21.48
C ALA A 11 -23.19 -4.97 20.40
N LYS A 12 -23.70 -4.55 19.23
CA LYS A 12 -23.92 -5.45 18.07
C LYS A 12 -22.61 -5.80 17.37
N ALA A 13 -21.77 -4.80 17.10
CA ALA A 13 -20.47 -5.00 16.45
C ALA A 13 -19.48 -5.80 17.33
N ARG A 14 -19.56 -5.66 18.66
CA ARG A 14 -18.77 -6.45 19.62
C ARG A 14 -19.06 -7.96 19.57
N ARG A 15 -20.24 -8.37 19.09
CA ARG A 15 -20.67 -9.78 19.01
C ARG A 15 -20.42 -10.43 17.65
N THR A 16 -19.85 -9.70 16.69
CA THR A 16 -19.79 -10.13 15.28
C THR A 16 -18.45 -9.85 14.58
N GLY A 17 -17.69 -8.83 15.01
CA GLY A 17 -16.44 -8.46 14.35
C GLY A 17 -15.22 -9.24 14.84
N ILE A 18 -14.41 -9.74 13.90
CA ILE A 18 -13.15 -10.49 14.11
C ILE A 18 -12.14 -9.81 15.06
N ARG A 19 -12.14 -8.47 15.14
CA ARG A 19 -11.34 -7.69 16.10
C ARG A 19 -11.63 -8.05 17.57
N HIS A 20 -12.81 -8.57 17.87
CA HIS A 20 -13.22 -9.01 19.21
C HIS A 20 -12.92 -10.50 19.47
N SER A 21 -12.07 -11.12 18.65
CA SER A 21 -11.73 -12.54 18.68
C SER A 21 -12.94 -13.47 18.44
N ILE A 22 -13.88 -13.01 17.60
CA ILE A 22 -15.06 -13.78 17.16
C ILE A 22 -14.85 -14.14 15.69
N TYR A 23 -14.59 -15.41 15.42
CA TYR A 23 -14.28 -15.91 14.08
C TYR A 23 -15.43 -16.81 13.59
N PRO A 24 -16.02 -16.58 12.40
CA PRO A 24 -17.09 -17.42 11.87
C PRO A 24 -16.63 -18.86 11.60
N GLY A 25 -17.55 -19.82 11.74
CA GLY A 25 -17.26 -21.25 11.55
C GLY A 25 -16.53 -21.93 12.71
N GLU A 26 -16.11 -21.17 13.73
CA GLU A 26 -15.50 -21.73 14.93
C GLU A 26 -16.55 -22.29 15.92
N GLU A 27 -16.46 -23.58 16.23
CA GLU A 27 -17.29 -24.25 17.24
C GLU A 27 -16.56 -24.46 18.58
N SER A 28 -17.30 -24.86 19.62
CA SER A 28 -16.73 -25.22 20.92
C SER A 28 -16.06 -26.60 20.86
N ILE A 29 -14.81 -26.66 21.33
CA ILE A 29 -14.02 -27.89 21.31
C ILE A 29 -14.33 -28.69 22.58
N LYS A 30 -14.80 -29.94 22.42
CA LYS A 30 -15.04 -30.87 23.54
C LYS A 30 -13.78 -30.99 24.41
N ALA A 31 -13.91 -30.98 25.73
CA ALA A 31 -12.79 -31.16 26.66
C ALA A 31 -11.86 -32.34 26.27
N CYS A 32 -10.55 -32.18 26.49
CA CYS A 32 -9.60 -33.28 26.51
C CYS A 32 -9.74 -34.09 27.80
N ARG A 33 -9.16 -35.30 27.86
CA ARG A 33 -9.02 -36.02 29.14
C ARG A 33 -8.13 -35.18 30.07
N PRO A 34 -8.57 -34.80 31.28
CA PRO A 34 -7.82 -33.88 32.13
C PRO A 34 -6.59 -34.52 32.79
N MET A 35 -6.64 -35.82 33.07
CA MET A 35 -5.59 -36.54 33.81
C MET A 35 -4.60 -37.31 32.92
N THR A 36 -4.77 -37.31 31.59
CA THR A 36 -3.94 -38.10 30.64
C THR A 36 -3.70 -37.32 29.35
N ASN A 37 -2.61 -37.63 28.64
CA ASN A 37 -2.36 -37.02 27.34
C ASN A 37 -3.36 -37.50 26.27
N ASN A 38 -3.49 -36.74 25.19
CA ASN A 38 -4.51 -36.96 24.16
C ASN A 38 -3.84 -37.05 22.77
N ALA A 39 -2.76 -37.83 22.65
CA ALA A 39 -1.89 -37.86 21.47
C ALA A 39 -2.63 -38.16 20.16
N GLY A 40 -3.57 -39.12 20.15
CA GLY A 40 -4.41 -39.41 18.97
C GLY A 40 -5.44 -38.34 18.60
N ARG A 41 -5.48 -37.20 19.32
CA ARG A 41 -6.39 -36.06 19.09
C ARG A 41 -5.65 -34.73 18.94
N LEU A 42 -4.35 -34.68 19.24
CA LEU A 42 -3.56 -33.46 19.30
C LEU A 42 -2.40 -33.51 18.31
N PHE A 43 -2.42 -32.59 17.35
CA PHE A 43 -1.35 -32.41 16.37
C PHE A 43 -0.28 -31.48 16.93
N HIS A 44 0.97 -31.97 16.99
CA HIS A 44 2.11 -31.26 17.56
C HIS A 44 2.89 -30.48 16.51
N TYR A 45 3.23 -29.23 16.81
CA TYR A 45 4.07 -28.35 16.01
C TYR A 45 5.12 -27.67 16.89
N ARG A 46 6.31 -27.39 16.35
CA ARG A 46 7.34 -26.58 17.03
C ARG A 46 7.29 -25.15 16.53
N ILE A 47 7.13 -24.18 17.43
CA ILE A 47 7.21 -22.75 17.09
C ILE A 47 8.66 -22.29 17.19
N THR A 48 9.17 -21.70 16.11
CA THR A 48 10.49 -21.07 16.03
C THR A 48 10.36 -19.72 15.33
N VAL A 49 11.09 -18.70 15.78
CA VAL A 49 11.10 -17.37 15.15
C VAL A 49 12.38 -17.18 14.33
N SER A 50 12.22 -16.73 13.08
CA SER A 50 13.32 -16.32 12.21
C SER A 50 13.13 -14.85 11.80
N PRO A 51 14.16 -13.99 11.91
CA PRO A 51 15.50 -14.26 12.41
C PRO A 51 15.56 -14.38 13.95
N PRO A 52 16.51 -15.15 14.52
CA PRO A 52 16.62 -15.40 15.97
C PRO A 52 17.22 -14.23 16.78
N THR A 53 17.39 -13.05 16.19
CA THR A 53 18.21 -11.92 16.69
C THR A 53 17.90 -11.45 18.11
N ASN A 54 16.65 -11.62 18.57
CA ASN A 54 16.17 -11.19 19.89
C ASN A 54 15.81 -12.37 20.81
N PHE A 55 16.21 -13.59 20.47
CA PHE A 55 15.87 -14.81 21.21
C PHE A 55 17.09 -15.59 21.70
N LEU A 56 18.26 -15.36 21.10
CA LEU A 56 19.54 -15.79 21.66
C LEU A 56 19.96 -14.77 22.73
N THR A 57 19.77 -15.13 24.00
CA THR A 57 20.26 -14.37 25.15
C THR A 57 21.52 -15.01 25.73
N ASP A 58 22.44 -14.20 26.26
CA ASP A 58 23.66 -14.70 26.92
C ASP A 58 23.36 -15.42 28.25
N ARG A 59 22.13 -15.29 28.76
CA ARG A 59 21.60 -15.93 29.97
C ARG A 59 20.18 -16.45 29.72
N PRO A 60 20.03 -17.62 29.07
CA PRO A 60 18.74 -18.26 28.89
C PRO A 60 18.18 -18.79 30.22
N THR A 61 16.92 -19.22 30.22
CA THR A 61 16.36 -20.07 31.26
C THR A 61 16.94 -21.49 31.08
N VAL A 62 17.64 -21.97 32.11
CA VAL A 62 18.26 -23.30 32.16
C VAL A 62 17.63 -24.08 33.31
N ILE A 63 17.34 -25.36 33.10
CA ILE A 63 16.89 -26.29 34.13
C ILE A 63 17.91 -27.41 34.24
N GLU A 64 18.43 -27.60 35.45
CA GLU A 64 19.32 -28.72 35.77
C GLU A 64 18.50 -29.95 36.19
N TYR A 65 18.81 -31.10 35.57
CA TYR A 65 18.20 -32.39 35.86
C TYR A 65 19.19 -33.51 35.54
N ASP A 66 19.36 -34.45 36.47
CA ASP A 66 20.19 -35.66 36.29
C ASP A 66 21.63 -35.32 35.84
N ASP A 67 22.28 -34.36 36.52
CA ASP A 67 23.60 -33.79 36.19
C ASP A 67 23.76 -33.15 34.80
N HIS A 68 22.64 -32.77 34.16
CA HIS A 68 22.64 -32.11 32.85
C HIS A 68 21.82 -30.80 32.81
N GLU A 69 22.32 -29.84 32.04
CA GLU A 69 21.64 -28.57 31.73
C GLU A 69 20.71 -28.71 30.52
N TYR A 70 19.44 -28.32 30.68
CA TYR A 70 18.46 -28.21 29.60
C TYR A 70 18.10 -26.75 29.36
N ILE A 71 18.34 -26.26 28.14
CA ILE A 71 18.20 -24.84 27.76
C ILE A 71 16.85 -24.62 27.06
N PHE A 72 16.19 -23.48 27.31
CA PHE A 72 14.93 -23.13 26.65
C PHE A 72 15.06 -23.08 25.10
N GLU A 73 14.29 -23.90 24.39
CA GLU A 73 14.18 -23.97 22.92
C GLU A 73 12.76 -23.63 22.44
N GLY A 74 12.16 -22.63 23.08
CA GLY A 74 10.87 -22.10 22.68
C GLY A 74 9.66 -22.95 23.03
N PHE A 75 8.62 -22.94 22.18
CA PHE A 75 7.33 -23.56 22.49
C PHE A 75 6.94 -24.66 21.51
N SER A 76 6.43 -25.75 22.07
CA SER A 76 5.59 -26.74 21.38
C SER A 76 4.14 -26.26 21.41
N LEU A 77 3.50 -26.24 20.24
CA LEU A 77 2.08 -25.98 20.03
C LEU A 77 1.36 -27.31 19.81
N PHE A 78 0.19 -27.49 20.42
CA PHE A 78 -0.70 -28.62 20.14
C PHE A 78 -2.06 -28.09 19.71
N SER A 79 -2.54 -28.50 18.53
CA SER A 79 -3.88 -28.16 18.03
C SER A 79 -4.78 -29.39 17.99
N HIS A 80 -6.08 -29.19 18.15
CA HIS A 80 -7.09 -30.26 17.99
C HIS A 80 -7.37 -30.60 16.51
N THR A 81 -6.88 -29.80 15.56
CA THR A 81 -7.04 -30.00 14.11
C THR A 81 -5.70 -29.94 13.39
N PRO A 82 -5.53 -30.66 12.26
CA PRO A 82 -4.33 -30.58 11.46
C PRO A 82 -4.24 -29.23 10.72
N LEU A 83 -3.03 -28.69 10.59
CA LEU A 83 -2.74 -27.43 9.90
C LEU A 83 -2.12 -27.75 8.53
N THR A 84 -2.95 -28.08 7.54
CA THR A 84 -2.48 -28.55 6.22
C THR A 84 -2.10 -27.42 5.28
N ASN A 85 -3.01 -26.46 5.05
CA ASN A 85 -2.84 -25.39 4.05
C ASN A 85 -2.70 -24.01 4.72
N PHE A 86 -1.71 -23.84 5.60
CA PHE A 86 -1.55 -22.61 6.39
C PHE A 86 -0.35 -21.76 5.91
N ILE A 87 -0.63 -20.60 5.29
CA ILE A 87 0.39 -19.59 4.97
C ILE A 87 0.62 -18.71 6.22
N LEU A 88 1.77 -18.90 6.88
CA LEU A 88 2.38 -18.14 8.00
C LEU A 88 1.46 -17.38 9.01
N PRO A 89 1.57 -17.65 10.33
CA PRO A 89 0.57 -17.26 11.34
C PRO A 89 0.40 -15.75 11.52
N SER A 90 -0.60 -15.17 10.85
CA SER A 90 -0.99 -13.76 11.00
C SER A 90 -2.14 -13.57 12.01
N LEU A 91 -3.10 -14.50 12.09
CA LEU A 91 -4.11 -14.55 13.17
C LEU A 91 -4.24 -15.97 13.72
N MET A 92 -3.96 -16.14 15.02
CA MET A 92 -4.40 -17.30 15.80
C MET A 92 -5.28 -16.82 16.95
N ASN A 93 -6.43 -17.49 17.12
CA ASN A 93 -7.32 -17.23 18.24
C ASN A 93 -6.87 -18.02 19.47
N TYR A 94 -6.61 -17.32 20.58
CA TYR A 94 -6.19 -17.91 21.85
C TYR A 94 -7.30 -18.01 22.89
N ILE A 95 -8.49 -17.47 22.60
CA ILE A 95 -9.59 -17.38 23.54
C ILE A 95 -10.63 -18.45 23.20
N GLY A 96 -10.75 -19.45 24.07
CA GLY A 96 -11.90 -20.35 24.10
C GLY A 96 -13.10 -19.66 24.78
N SER A 97 -14.30 -20.21 24.58
CA SER A 97 -15.48 -19.82 25.36
C SER A 97 -15.26 -20.05 26.85
N GLU A 98 -15.67 -19.11 27.71
CA GLU A 98 -15.56 -19.20 29.18
C GLU A 98 -16.58 -20.19 29.79
N SER A 99 -16.66 -21.41 29.28
CA SER A 99 -17.48 -22.49 29.82
C SER A 99 -16.62 -23.70 30.19
N ASP A 100 -16.76 -24.19 31.43
CA ASP A 100 -15.99 -25.29 32.04
C ASP A 100 -15.99 -26.61 31.25
N THR A 101 -16.89 -26.76 30.28
CA THR A 101 -17.02 -27.94 29.41
C THR A 101 -16.19 -27.88 28.12
N SER A 102 -15.53 -26.74 27.84
CA SER A 102 -14.81 -26.49 26.58
C SER A 102 -13.30 -26.46 26.73
N CYS A 103 -12.58 -26.98 25.73
CA CYS A 103 -11.12 -27.00 25.67
C CYS A 103 -10.60 -25.76 24.94
N PRO A 104 -9.45 -25.16 25.33
CA PRO A 104 -8.77 -24.18 24.49
C PRO A 104 -8.33 -24.82 23.16
N LYS A 105 -8.26 -23.99 22.12
CA LYS A 105 -7.95 -24.44 20.74
C LYS A 105 -6.52 -24.91 20.55
N PHE A 106 -5.63 -24.32 21.34
CA PHE A 106 -4.20 -24.54 21.30
C PHE A 106 -3.69 -24.74 22.71
N HIS A 107 -2.87 -25.76 22.90
CA HIS A 107 -2.11 -25.98 24.13
C HIS A 107 -0.65 -25.61 23.86
N PHE A 108 0.01 -25.03 24.84
CA PHE A 108 1.42 -24.63 24.75
C PHE A 108 2.24 -25.37 25.82
N MET A 109 3.39 -25.91 25.42
CA MET A 109 4.37 -26.50 26.31
C MET A 109 5.73 -25.84 26.07
N PRO A 110 6.42 -25.32 27.11
CA PRO A 110 7.79 -24.85 26.95
C PRO A 110 8.72 -26.04 26.65
N ARG A 111 9.66 -25.84 25.73
CA ARG A 111 10.70 -26.82 25.40
C ARG A 111 11.97 -26.43 26.15
N PHE A 112 12.51 -27.37 26.92
CA PHE A 112 13.89 -27.30 27.42
C PHE A 112 14.64 -28.48 26.80
N VAL A 113 15.81 -28.23 26.21
CA VAL A 113 16.55 -29.23 25.44
C VAL A 113 18.00 -29.34 25.84
N ARG A 114 18.49 -30.59 25.79
CA ARG A 114 19.92 -30.93 25.83
C ARG A 114 20.35 -31.31 24.43
N PHE A 115 21.46 -30.76 23.95
CA PHE A 115 22.04 -31.14 22.66
C PHE A 115 22.89 -32.40 22.86
N LEU A 116 22.73 -33.38 21.99
CA LEU A 116 23.44 -34.66 22.07
C LEU A 116 24.65 -34.68 21.10
N PRO A 117 25.75 -35.41 21.40
CA PRO A 117 26.95 -35.42 20.56
C PRO A 117 26.74 -35.99 19.15
N ASP A 118 25.71 -36.80 18.95
CA ASP A 118 25.30 -37.39 17.67
C ASP A 118 24.50 -36.42 16.77
N GLY A 119 24.28 -35.18 17.22
CA GLY A 119 23.45 -34.18 16.55
C GLY A 119 21.96 -34.26 16.93
N GLY A 120 21.58 -35.23 17.77
CA GLY A 120 20.25 -35.33 18.35
C GLY A 120 19.95 -34.23 19.37
N LYS A 121 18.69 -34.20 19.84
CA LYS A 121 18.28 -33.39 20.99
C LYS A 121 17.37 -34.19 21.90
N GLU A 122 17.61 -34.08 23.19
CA GLU A 122 16.69 -34.57 24.22
C GLU A 122 15.78 -33.43 24.67
N VAL A 123 14.50 -33.74 24.98
CA VAL A 123 13.52 -32.76 25.45
C VAL A 123 13.11 -33.08 26.88
N LEU A 124 13.27 -32.13 27.79
CA LEU A 124 12.91 -32.30 29.20
C LEU A 124 11.39 -32.51 29.35
N SER A 125 11.03 -33.42 30.25
CA SER A 125 9.62 -33.75 30.51
C SER A 125 8.90 -32.66 31.31
N MET A 126 7.60 -32.46 31.05
CA MET A 126 6.83 -31.39 31.69
C MET A 126 6.74 -31.51 33.22
N HIS A 127 6.79 -32.73 33.77
CA HIS A 127 6.77 -32.91 35.23
C HIS A 127 8.05 -32.38 35.88
N GLN A 128 9.22 -32.51 35.23
CA GLN A 128 10.46 -31.90 35.72
C GLN A 128 10.44 -30.38 35.63
N VAL A 129 9.81 -29.82 34.59
CA VAL A 129 9.57 -28.36 34.49
C VAL A 129 8.69 -27.87 35.66
N LEU A 130 7.62 -28.60 36.00
CA LEU A 130 6.77 -28.27 37.16
C LEU A 130 7.52 -28.42 38.50
N LEU A 131 8.32 -29.47 38.67
CA LEU A 131 9.16 -29.66 39.86
C LEU A 131 10.26 -28.59 39.97
N TYR A 132 10.80 -28.10 38.85
CA TYR A 132 11.71 -26.95 38.83
C TYR A 132 10.97 -25.69 39.31
N LEU A 133 9.81 -25.37 38.74
CA LEU A 133 9.02 -24.19 39.14
C LEU A 133 8.63 -24.24 40.63
N LEU A 134 8.25 -25.41 41.16
CA LEU A 134 7.98 -25.61 42.59
C LEU A 134 9.23 -25.39 43.46
N ARG A 135 10.40 -25.90 43.05
CA ARG A 135 11.68 -25.69 43.75
C ARG A 135 12.16 -24.24 43.67
N SER A 136 11.87 -23.54 42.57
CA SER A 136 12.22 -22.14 42.35
C SER A 136 11.30 -21.15 43.08
N ASN A 137 10.07 -21.55 43.42
CA ASN A 137 9.08 -20.72 44.11
C ASN A 137 9.45 -20.47 45.59
N LYS A 138 10.43 -19.58 45.79
CA LYS A 138 10.96 -19.14 47.08
C LYS A 138 10.87 -17.61 47.18
N PRO A 139 10.83 -17.01 48.39
CA PRO A 139 11.00 -15.57 48.52
C PRO A 139 12.31 -15.10 47.86
N LEU A 140 12.29 -13.92 47.23
CA LEU A 140 13.48 -13.31 46.63
C LEU A 140 14.52 -12.93 47.68
N VAL A 141 14.07 -12.48 48.84
CA VAL A 141 14.86 -12.25 50.04
C VAL A 141 14.02 -12.74 51.23
N PRO A 142 14.42 -13.79 51.97
CA PRO A 142 13.73 -14.20 53.19
C PRO A 142 13.89 -13.14 54.29
N GLU A 143 12.83 -12.81 55.01
CA GLU A 143 12.85 -11.79 56.09
C GLU A 143 13.88 -12.12 57.19
N GLU A 144 14.02 -13.40 57.52
CA GLU A 144 14.95 -13.93 58.53
C GLU A 144 16.42 -13.79 58.11
N GLU A 145 16.72 -13.74 56.80
CA GLU A 145 18.09 -13.72 56.28
C GLU A 145 18.62 -12.30 55.99
N ILE A 146 17.77 -11.25 55.99
CA ILE A 146 18.18 -9.88 55.61
C ILE A 146 19.37 -9.40 56.44
N ALA A 147 19.35 -9.60 57.75
CA ALA A 147 20.42 -9.21 58.66
C ALA A 147 21.75 -9.90 58.33
N ASN A 148 21.70 -11.16 57.89
CA ASN A 148 22.87 -11.93 57.49
C ASN A 148 23.39 -11.48 56.11
N MET A 149 22.50 -11.23 55.15
CA MET A 149 22.85 -10.75 53.80
C MET A 149 23.57 -9.40 53.78
N LEU A 150 23.33 -8.56 54.79
CA LEU A 150 24.05 -7.29 55.00
C LEU A 150 25.48 -7.51 55.49
N GLN A 151 25.74 -8.61 56.20
CA GLN A 151 27.05 -8.99 56.73
C GLN A 151 27.88 -9.85 55.74
N TRP A 152 27.27 -10.34 54.66
CA TRP A 152 27.98 -11.10 53.63
C TRP A 152 29.12 -10.29 52.99
N GLU A 153 30.21 -10.97 52.66
CA GLU A 153 31.28 -10.40 51.85
C GLU A 153 30.73 -9.91 50.48
N GLU A 154 31.40 -8.92 49.89
CA GLU A 154 30.95 -8.32 48.63
C GLU A 154 30.86 -9.34 47.49
N LEU A 155 31.77 -10.33 47.47
CA LEU A 155 31.81 -11.40 46.49
C LEU A 155 30.58 -12.34 46.58
N ASP A 156 30.15 -12.71 47.79
CA ASP A 156 29.00 -13.60 48.00
C ASP A 156 27.69 -12.89 47.64
N TRP A 157 27.55 -11.61 48.01
CA TRP A 157 26.43 -10.80 47.55
C TRP A 157 26.41 -10.64 46.04
N GLN A 158 27.56 -10.36 45.41
CA GLN A 158 27.65 -10.22 43.96
C GLN A 158 27.25 -11.51 43.25
N LYS A 159 27.68 -12.68 43.77
CA LYS A 159 27.28 -14.00 43.26
C LYS A 159 25.76 -14.20 43.33
N TYR A 160 25.14 -13.87 44.47
CA TYR A 160 23.69 -13.95 44.66
C TYR A 160 22.90 -13.01 43.74
N ALA A 161 23.35 -11.76 43.61
CA ALA A 161 22.75 -10.77 42.73
C ALA A 161 22.86 -11.18 41.24
N GLU A 162 24.01 -11.71 40.81
CA GLU A 162 24.23 -12.19 39.44
C GLU A 162 23.45 -13.47 39.10
N GLU A 163 23.14 -14.34 40.07
CA GLU A 163 22.22 -15.47 39.91
C GLU A 163 20.80 -14.99 39.58
N CYS A 164 20.30 -14.02 40.39
CA CYS A 164 18.96 -13.45 40.28
C CYS A 164 18.79 -12.51 39.06
N LYS A 165 19.88 -11.98 38.53
CA LYS A 165 19.90 -11.03 37.40
C LYS A 165 19.32 -11.64 36.12
N GLY A 166 18.38 -10.92 35.51
CA GLY A 166 17.61 -11.37 34.35
C GLY A 166 16.46 -12.32 34.67
N MET A 167 16.28 -12.72 35.94
CA MET A 167 15.11 -13.47 36.39
C MET A 167 13.89 -12.55 36.51
N ILE A 168 12.71 -13.11 36.25
CA ILE A 168 11.43 -12.49 36.53
C ILE A 168 11.02 -12.87 37.95
N VAL A 169 10.65 -11.89 38.75
CA VAL A 169 10.08 -12.09 40.09
C VAL A 169 8.65 -11.59 40.15
N THR A 170 7.88 -12.14 41.07
CA THR A 170 6.43 -11.87 41.15
C THR A 170 5.97 -11.57 42.57
N ASN A 171 5.15 -10.53 42.73
CA ASN A 171 4.41 -10.19 43.93
C ASN A 171 2.92 -10.10 43.54
N PRO A 172 2.10 -11.11 43.88
CA PRO A 172 0.68 -11.16 43.49
C PRO A 172 -0.17 -9.98 44.00
N GLY A 173 0.24 -9.30 45.06
CA GLY A 173 -0.46 -8.14 45.62
C GLY A 173 -0.19 -6.82 44.89
N MET A 174 0.84 -6.76 44.05
CA MET A 174 1.30 -5.52 43.38
C MET A 174 0.84 -5.40 41.93
N LYS A 175 0.87 -4.17 41.41
CA LYS A 175 0.61 -3.84 40.00
C LYS A 175 1.75 -2.94 39.47
N PRO A 176 2.60 -3.41 38.53
CA PRO A 176 2.59 -4.73 37.92
C PRO A 176 2.91 -5.85 38.92
N SER A 177 2.34 -7.04 38.70
CA SER A 177 2.55 -8.20 39.56
C SER A 177 3.92 -8.85 39.36
N SER A 178 4.49 -8.75 38.15
CA SER A 178 5.73 -9.44 37.80
C SER A 178 6.67 -8.50 37.04
N VAL A 179 7.96 -8.53 37.41
CA VAL A 179 8.99 -7.59 36.96
C VAL A 179 10.33 -8.34 36.80
N ARG A 180 11.11 -8.00 35.77
CA ARG A 180 12.48 -8.47 35.56
C ARG A 180 13.47 -7.75 36.47
N ILE A 181 14.33 -8.47 37.18
CA ILE A 181 15.47 -7.91 37.91
C ILE A 181 16.59 -7.62 36.91
N ASP A 182 17.05 -6.37 36.82
CA ASP A 182 18.28 -6.03 36.07
C ASP A 182 19.49 -5.80 36.99
N GLN A 183 19.26 -5.25 38.20
CA GLN A 183 20.23 -5.21 39.30
C GLN A 183 19.48 -5.38 40.64
N LEU A 184 20.21 -5.77 41.69
CA LEU A 184 19.70 -5.94 43.04
C LEU A 184 20.71 -5.31 44.01
N ASP A 185 20.29 -4.26 44.71
CA ASP A 185 21.19 -3.43 45.52
C ASP A 185 20.84 -3.61 47.01
N ARG A 186 21.86 -3.87 47.84
CA ARG A 186 21.71 -4.04 49.31
C ARG A 186 22.04 -2.81 50.14
N GLU A 187 22.38 -1.68 49.49
CA GLU A 187 22.77 -0.47 50.19
C GLU A 187 21.63 0.09 51.04
N GLN A 188 21.95 0.46 52.29
CA GLN A 188 20.98 1.02 53.23
C GLN A 188 21.20 2.51 53.41
N PHE A 189 20.14 3.30 53.19
CA PHE A 189 20.16 4.75 53.37
C PHE A 189 20.14 5.18 54.85
N ASN A 190 19.74 4.29 55.77
CA ASN A 190 19.75 4.52 57.22
C ASN A 190 20.26 3.26 57.93
N PRO A 191 21.39 3.32 58.67
CA PRO A 191 21.92 2.15 59.39
C PRO A 191 21.05 1.69 60.57
N ASP A 192 20.15 2.53 61.07
CA ASP A 192 19.29 2.20 62.22
C ASP A 192 18.05 1.36 61.86
N VAL A 193 17.73 1.24 60.56
CA VAL A 193 16.53 0.55 60.08
C VAL A 193 16.90 -0.43 58.96
N ILE A 194 16.85 -1.72 59.28
CA ILE A 194 17.10 -2.78 58.29
C ILE A 194 15.98 -2.77 57.24
N THR A 195 16.31 -2.35 56.02
CA THR A 195 15.42 -2.40 54.85
C THR A 195 15.75 -3.59 53.95
N PHE A 196 14.74 -4.07 53.24
CA PHE A 196 14.91 -5.02 52.13
C PHE A 196 15.81 -4.45 51.03
N PRO A 197 16.59 -5.29 50.33
CA PRO A 197 17.29 -4.91 49.10
C PRO A 197 16.36 -4.31 48.04
N ILE A 198 16.88 -3.41 47.22
CA ILE A 198 16.15 -2.72 46.15
C ILE A 198 16.35 -3.45 44.83
N ILE A 199 15.25 -3.81 44.17
CA ILE A 199 15.23 -4.28 42.79
C ILE A 199 15.32 -3.05 41.88
N VAL A 200 16.34 -3.01 41.03
CA VAL A 200 16.46 -2.03 39.96
C VAL A 200 16.00 -2.66 38.65
N HIS A 201 15.00 -2.04 38.03
CA HIS A 201 14.41 -2.44 36.76
C HIS A 201 14.57 -1.35 35.70
N PHE A 202 15.21 -1.66 34.57
CA PHE A 202 15.32 -0.78 33.41
C PHE A 202 14.13 -1.01 32.47
N GLY A 203 13.04 -0.29 32.73
CA GLY A 203 11.81 -0.34 31.96
C GLY A 203 11.82 0.57 30.73
N ILE A 204 10.91 0.30 29.79
CA ILE A 204 10.64 1.16 28.63
C ILE A 204 9.27 1.80 28.79
N ARG A 205 9.24 3.10 29.05
CA ARG A 205 7.99 3.85 29.14
C ARG A 205 7.17 3.74 27.85
N PRO A 206 5.85 3.47 27.93
CA PRO A 206 4.94 3.54 26.78
C PRO A 206 5.08 4.88 26.04
N ALA A 207 5.04 4.84 24.71
CA ALA A 207 5.30 6.02 23.88
C ALA A 207 4.33 7.18 24.19
N GLN A 208 3.07 6.88 24.52
CA GLN A 208 2.03 7.82 24.97
C GLN A 208 2.44 8.65 26.20
N LEU A 209 3.21 8.07 27.13
CA LEU A 209 3.62 8.71 28.39
C LEU A 209 5.03 9.32 28.32
N SER A 210 5.71 9.18 27.17
CA SER A 210 7.02 9.76 26.88
C SER A 210 6.90 11.08 26.12
N TYR A 211 8.03 11.73 25.83
CA TYR A 211 8.08 12.89 24.93
C TYR A 211 7.35 12.68 23.58
N ALA A 212 7.20 11.44 23.10
CA ALA A 212 6.49 11.16 21.84
C ALA A 212 4.96 11.37 21.93
N GLY A 213 4.38 11.24 23.12
CA GLY A 213 2.95 11.47 23.37
C GLY A 213 2.60 12.94 23.64
N ASP A 214 3.57 13.74 24.09
CA ASP A 214 3.37 15.16 24.41
C ASP A 214 2.86 15.97 23.19
N PRO A 215 1.67 16.61 23.27
CA PRO A 215 1.14 17.46 22.22
C PRO A 215 2.06 18.62 21.84
N GLN A 216 2.84 19.18 22.78
CA GLN A 216 3.77 20.27 22.51
C GLN A 216 4.95 19.77 21.65
N TYR A 217 5.62 18.69 22.06
CA TYR A 217 6.64 18.01 21.28
C TYR A 217 6.12 17.60 19.88
N GLN A 218 4.92 17.02 19.78
CA GLN A 218 4.35 16.64 18.48
C GLN A 218 4.12 17.85 17.57
N LYS A 219 3.62 18.97 18.09
CA LYS A 219 3.41 20.22 17.34
C LYS A 219 4.75 20.82 16.90
N LEU A 220 5.73 20.87 17.81
CA LEU A 220 7.09 21.37 17.55
C LEU A 220 7.82 20.50 16.52
N TRP A 221 7.75 19.17 16.64
CA TRP A 221 8.34 18.23 15.68
C TRP A 221 7.72 18.37 14.28
N LYS A 222 6.39 18.46 14.19
CA LYS A 222 5.70 18.73 12.91
C LYS A 222 6.15 20.05 12.29
N SER A 223 6.38 21.10 13.08
CA SER A 223 6.85 22.40 12.60
C SER A 223 8.35 22.43 12.25
N TYR A 224 9.21 21.72 12.99
CA TYR A 224 10.61 21.50 12.65
C TYR A 224 10.76 20.76 11.31
N VAL A 225 10.03 19.65 11.13
CA VAL A 225 10.05 18.87 9.88
C VAL A 225 9.49 19.70 8.70
N LYS A 226 8.43 20.49 8.91
CA LYS A 226 7.94 21.45 7.90
C LYS A 226 9.00 22.47 7.52
N LEU A 227 9.59 23.18 8.49
CA LEU A 227 10.61 24.20 8.22
C LEU A 227 11.86 23.60 7.53
N ARG A 228 12.31 22.42 7.95
CA ARG A 228 13.42 21.70 7.28
C ARG A 228 13.10 21.41 5.81
N HIS A 229 11.87 20.99 5.49
CA HIS A 229 11.43 20.80 4.10
C HIS A 229 11.34 22.13 3.32
N LEU A 230 10.84 23.21 3.94
CA LEU A 230 10.80 24.53 3.31
C LEU A 230 12.20 25.05 2.99
N LEU A 231 13.16 24.93 3.91
CA LEU A 231 14.53 25.39 3.71
C LEU A 231 15.28 24.57 2.64
N ALA A 232 15.01 23.27 2.52
CA ALA A 232 15.56 22.45 1.43
C ALA A 232 15.06 22.86 0.04
N ASN A 233 13.85 23.44 -0.04
CA ASN A 233 13.17 23.79 -1.28
C ASN A 233 13.17 25.30 -1.57
N SER A 234 13.73 26.11 -0.67
CA SER A 234 13.78 27.57 -0.80
C SER A 234 14.95 27.99 -1.71
N PRO A 235 14.75 28.87 -2.70
CA PRO A 235 15.81 29.25 -3.64
C PRO A 235 16.96 30.03 -2.97
N LYS A 236 16.70 30.71 -1.85
CA LYS A 236 17.72 31.35 -1.01
C LYS A 236 17.38 31.12 0.46
N VAL A 237 18.30 30.48 1.19
CA VAL A 237 18.12 30.15 2.61
C VAL A 237 18.63 31.31 3.48
N LYS A 238 17.71 32.04 4.13
CA LYS A 238 18.07 33.15 5.03
C LYS A 238 18.73 32.63 6.31
N GLN A 239 19.74 33.35 6.82
CA GLN A 239 20.46 32.96 8.04
C GLN A 239 19.56 32.93 9.28
N VAL A 240 18.60 33.85 9.36
CA VAL A 240 17.54 33.88 10.39
C VAL A 240 16.73 32.59 10.42
N ASP A 241 16.42 31.99 9.26
CA ASP A 241 15.61 30.77 9.21
C ASP A 241 16.44 29.50 9.50
N LYS A 242 17.76 29.52 9.24
CA LYS A 242 18.69 28.53 9.80
C LYS A 242 18.75 28.61 11.33
N GLN A 243 18.86 29.81 11.90
CA GLN A 243 18.84 30.01 13.35
C GLN A 243 17.54 29.50 13.98
N LYS A 244 16.37 29.81 13.40
CA LYS A 244 15.08 29.25 13.83
C LYS A 244 15.03 27.72 13.76
N LEU A 245 15.63 27.11 12.73
CA LEU A 245 15.70 25.65 12.63
C LEU A 245 16.53 25.06 13.77
N THR A 246 17.70 25.62 14.03
CA THR A 246 18.60 25.21 15.13
C THR A 246 17.93 25.37 16.49
N GLN A 247 17.31 26.53 16.77
CA GLN A 247 16.55 26.78 18.01
C GLN A 247 15.41 25.78 18.21
N ARG A 248 14.68 25.40 17.14
CA ARG A 248 13.65 24.35 17.21
C ARG A 248 14.24 22.97 17.48
N GLU A 249 15.42 22.67 16.94
CA GLU A 249 16.14 21.42 17.19
C GLU A 249 16.65 21.33 18.63
N GLU A 250 17.26 22.39 19.16
CA GLU A 250 17.66 22.55 20.55
C GLU A 250 16.46 22.39 21.51
N ALA A 251 15.33 23.05 21.20
CA ALA A 251 14.10 22.90 21.98
C ALA A 251 13.56 21.46 21.97
N LEU A 252 13.61 20.76 20.82
CA LEU A 252 13.27 19.34 20.73
C LEU A 252 14.23 18.46 21.53
N GLN A 253 15.53 18.76 21.52
CA GLN A 253 16.53 18.05 22.34
C GLN A 253 16.29 18.29 23.84
N LYS A 254 16.01 19.53 24.26
CA LYS A 254 15.71 19.89 25.65
C LYS A 254 14.49 19.14 26.19
N ILE A 255 13.44 18.97 25.38
CA ILE A 255 12.27 18.16 25.74
C ILE A 255 12.63 16.67 25.85
N ARG A 256 13.43 16.12 24.92
CA ARG A 256 13.88 14.71 24.97
C ARG A 256 14.79 14.41 26.16
N GLN A 257 15.64 15.36 26.54
CA GLN A 257 16.60 15.20 27.65
C GLN A 257 15.94 15.29 29.03
N LYS A 258 14.76 15.91 29.16
CA LYS A 258 14.01 16.04 30.43
C LYS A 258 13.69 14.66 31.01
N ASN A 259 14.31 14.31 32.14
CA ASN A 259 14.21 12.98 32.78
C ASN A 259 12.76 12.52 32.97
N THR A 260 11.84 13.41 33.34
CA THR A 260 10.41 13.10 33.54
C THR A 260 9.70 12.59 32.28
N MET A 261 10.25 12.81 31.08
CA MET A 261 9.67 12.45 29.78
C MET A 261 10.53 11.47 28.97
N ARG A 262 11.67 11.01 29.53
CA ARG A 262 12.54 10.02 28.89
C ARG A 262 11.79 8.70 28.71
N ARG A 263 12.18 7.97 27.66
CA ARG A 263 11.55 6.70 27.29
C ARG A 263 12.19 5.52 28.02
N GLU A 264 13.49 5.56 28.24
CA GLU A 264 14.17 4.70 29.21
C GLU A 264 13.87 5.23 30.61
N VAL A 265 13.48 4.33 31.51
CA VAL A 265 13.14 4.65 32.91
C VAL A 265 13.75 3.57 33.80
N THR A 266 14.57 3.99 34.75
CA THR A 266 14.93 3.17 35.90
C THR A 266 13.79 3.21 36.90
N VAL A 267 13.34 2.05 37.37
CA VAL A 267 12.35 1.90 38.43
C VAL A 267 13.02 1.13 39.56
N GLU A 268 13.04 1.73 40.74
CA GLU A 268 13.50 1.12 41.98
C GLU A 268 12.29 0.62 42.77
N LEU A 269 12.32 -0.64 43.20
CA LEU A 269 11.25 -1.31 43.94
C LEU A 269 11.85 -2.02 45.16
N SER A 270 11.20 -1.97 46.32
CA SER A 270 11.56 -2.86 47.43
C SER A 270 11.37 -4.32 47.02
N SER A 271 12.33 -5.20 47.36
CA SER A 271 12.20 -6.65 47.15
C SER A 271 11.19 -7.33 48.08
N GLN A 272 10.60 -6.60 49.04
CA GLN A 272 9.60 -7.11 49.97
C GLN A 272 8.41 -7.77 49.25
N GLY A 273 8.10 -9.00 49.64
CA GLY A 273 6.96 -9.78 49.11
C GLY A 273 7.14 -10.28 47.67
N PHE A 274 8.31 -10.09 47.03
CA PHE A 274 8.61 -10.69 45.74
C PHE A 274 9.11 -12.14 45.87
N TRP A 275 8.65 -12.99 44.97
CA TRP A 275 9.00 -14.41 44.88
C TRP A 275 9.81 -14.69 43.61
N LYS A 276 10.83 -15.53 43.73
CA LYS A 276 11.59 -16.08 42.59
C LYS A 276 10.67 -17.00 41.79
N THR A 277 10.70 -16.88 40.46
CA THR A 277 9.92 -17.77 39.56
C THR A 277 10.78 -18.86 38.90
N GLY A 278 12.10 -18.69 38.88
CA GLY A 278 13.01 -19.51 38.07
C GLY A 278 12.92 -19.25 36.56
N VAL A 279 12.04 -18.35 36.10
CA VAL A 279 11.84 -18.02 34.68
C VAL A 279 12.59 -16.72 34.35
N ARG A 280 13.29 -16.69 33.22
CA ARG A 280 13.97 -15.50 32.70
C ARG A 280 13.21 -14.89 31.51
N SER A 281 13.69 -13.74 31.05
CA SER A 281 13.03 -12.93 30.03
C SER A 281 12.96 -13.54 28.63
N ASP A 282 13.73 -14.58 28.33
CA ASP A 282 13.69 -15.33 27.07
C ASP A 282 12.33 -16.01 26.84
N VAL A 283 11.79 -16.66 27.87
CA VAL A 283 10.47 -17.32 27.84
C VAL A 283 9.37 -16.30 27.59
N CYS A 284 9.37 -15.19 28.33
CA CYS A 284 8.39 -14.11 28.15
C CYS A 284 8.55 -13.37 26.82
N GLN A 285 9.77 -13.18 26.33
CA GLN A 285 10.00 -12.58 25.01
C GLN A 285 9.32 -13.43 23.93
N LEU A 286 9.59 -14.74 23.89
CA LEU A 286 9.04 -15.61 22.85
C LEU A 286 7.52 -15.73 22.93
N ALA A 287 6.97 -15.93 24.14
CA ALA A 287 5.52 -16.04 24.36
C ALA A 287 4.75 -14.81 23.84
N MET A 288 5.36 -13.63 23.92
CA MET A 288 4.72 -12.35 23.57
C MET A 288 5.04 -11.86 22.14
N THR A 289 5.98 -12.48 21.43
CA THR A 289 6.34 -12.12 20.04
C THR A 289 5.45 -12.73 18.95
N HIS A 290 4.30 -13.31 19.32
CA HIS A 290 3.35 -13.84 18.33
C HIS A 290 2.80 -12.73 17.41
N PRO A 291 2.68 -12.93 16.07
CA PRO A 291 2.28 -11.86 15.13
C PRO A 291 0.92 -11.19 15.42
N SER A 292 0.01 -11.89 16.11
CA SER A 292 -1.28 -11.35 16.60
C SER A 292 -1.17 -10.21 17.62
N HIS A 293 0.04 -9.76 17.97
CA HIS A 293 0.27 -8.51 18.70
C HIS A 293 0.60 -7.32 17.79
N HIS A 294 1.31 -7.56 16.69
CA HIS A 294 1.74 -6.52 15.74
C HIS A 294 0.58 -6.04 14.86
N LEU A 295 -0.31 -6.97 14.51
CA LEU A 295 -1.60 -6.70 13.91
C LEU A 295 -2.59 -6.31 15.02
N ASN A 296 -3.48 -5.32 14.79
CA ASN A 296 -4.43 -4.85 15.81
C ASN A 296 -5.62 -5.82 16.05
N PHE A 297 -5.40 -7.13 15.89
CA PHE A 297 -6.38 -8.21 15.87
C PHE A 297 -5.90 -9.40 16.71
N GLY A 298 -6.77 -9.99 17.52
CA GLY A 298 -6.41 -11.05 18.45
C GLY A 298 -6.01 -10.48 19.82
N MET A 299 -4.72 -10.17 20.02
CA MET A 299 -4.24 -9.68 21.33
C MET A 299 -4.27 -8.15 21.42
N ASN A 300 -4.65 -7.61 22.59
CA ASN A 300 -4.59 -6.17 22.84
C ASN A 300 -3.14 -5.65 22.74
N PRO A 301 -2.84 -4.70 21.83
CA PRO A 301 -1.51 -4.15 21.67
C PRO A 301 -0.88 -3.53 22.93
N ASP A 302 -1.68 -2.96 23.83
CA ASP A 302 -1.15 -2.31 25.02
C ASP A 302 -0.76 -3.31 26.12
N HIS A 303 -1.53 -4.39 26.31
CA HIS A 303 -1.18 -5.42 27.30
C HIS A 303 0.16 -6.07 26.97
N ALA A 304 0.36 -6.47 25.72
CA ALA A 304 1.61 -7.11 25.32
C ALA A 304 2.81 -6.16 25.28
N ARG A 305 2.63 -4.86 24.97
CA ARG A 305 3.70 -3.85 25.16
C ARG A 305 4.09 -3.70 26.63
N ASN A 306 3.10 -3.65 27.53
CA ASN A 306 3.35 -3.52 28.97
C ASN A 306 4.07 -4.78 29.49
N SER A 307 3.63 -5.99 29.12
CA SER A 307 4.30 -7.25 29.48
C SER A 307 5.73 -7.33 28.94
N LEU A 308 5.97 -6.94 27.68
CA LEU A 308 7.31 -6.90 27.09
C LEU A 308 8.22 -5.86 27.75
N SER A 309 7.71 -4.71 28.19
CA SER A 309 8.50 -3.75 28.97
C SER A 309 8.93 -4.33 30.32
N ASN A 310 7.98 -4.90 31.07
CA ASN A 310 8.20 -5.32 32.45
C ASN A 310 8.98 -6.64 32.56
N CYS A 311 8.78 -7.57 31.62
CA CYS A 311 9.30 -8.94 31.68
C CYS A 311 10.14 -9.36 30.46
N GLY A 312 10.08 -8.64 29.34
CA GLY A 312 10.85 -8.95 28.12
C GLY A 312 12.33 -8.53 28.21
N ILE A 313 13.05 -8.60 27.10
CA ILE A 313 14.49 -8.31 27.06
C ILE A 313 14.74 -6.79 27.01
N ARG A 314 15.72 -6.30 27.79
CA ARG A 314 16.03 -4.87 28.01
C ARG A 314 16.24 -4.05 26.72
N GLN A 315 16.95 -4.58 25.73
CA GLN A 315 17.21 -3.91 24.45
C GLN A 315 17.09 -4.87 23.27
N PRO A 316 15.89 -5.06 22.70
CA PRO A 316 15.73 -5.83 21.48
C PRO A 316 16.35 -5.06 20.31
N LYS A 317 17.20 -5.72 19.52
CA LYS A 317 17.72 -5.23 18.25
C LYS A 317 16.57 -5.24 17.24
N TYR A 318 15.91 -4.09 17.09
CA TYR A 318 14.97 -3.85 16.00
C TYR A 318 15.73 -3.39 14.75
N GLY A 319 15.32 -3.89 13.58
CA GLY A 319 15.87 -3.45 12.29
C GLY A 319 15.64 -1.96 12.03
N ASP A 320 16.38 -1.40 11.07
CA ASP A 320 16.33 0.03 10.76
C ASP A 320 14.89 0.47 10.41
N ARG A 321 14.42 1.55 11.07
CA ARG A 321 13.12 2.18 10.81
C ARG A 321 12.94 2.59 9.34
N LYS A 322 14.04 2.72 8.57
CA LYS A 322 14.01 2.87 7.11
C LYS A 322 13.14 1.82 6.43
N VAL A 323 13.15 0.55 6.86
CA VAL A 323 12.34 -0.53 6.25
C VAL A 323 10.85 -0.16 6.25
N HIS A 324 10.29 0.10 7.44
CA HIS A 324 8.89 0.55 7.56
C HIS A 324 8.64 1.88 6.83
N HIS A 325 9.62 2.79 6.79
CA HIS A 325 9.50 4.04 6.06
C HIS A 325 9.55 3.87 4.52
N MET A 326 10.16 2.81 3.99
CA MET A 326 10.23 2.52 2.56
C MET A 326 8.93 1.88 2.07
N TYR A 327 8.38 0.91 2.81
CA TYR A 327 7.16 0.19 2.40
C TYR A 327 5.85 0.93 2.69
N MET A 328 5.78 1.80 3.72
CA MET A 328 4.50 2.43 4.13
C MET A 328 4.35 3.92 3.76
N ARG A 329 5.39 4.59 3.24
CA ARG A 329 5.35 6.05 3.04
C ARG A 329 4.81 6.45 1.67
N LYS A 330 3.48 6.56 1.60
CA LYS A 330 2.71 6.98 0.40
C LYS A 330 2.62 8.50 0.18
N LYS A 331 3.16 9.35 1.07
CA LYS A 331 2.88 10.80 1.09
C LYS A 331 4.12 11.68 0.97
N GLY A 332 4.11 12.53 -0.06
CA GLY A 332 5.07 13.61 -0.32
C GLY A 332 5.69 13.51 -1.71
N ILE A 333 5.99 14.66 -2.33
CA ILE A 333 6.51 14.75 -3.71
C ILE A 333 7.79 13.94 -3.94
N ASN A 334 8.73 13.93 -2.99
CA ASN A 334 9.97 13.15 -3.12
C ASN A 334 9.72 11.63 -3.12
N THR A 335 8.71 11.15 -2.38
CA THR A 335 8.32 9.72 -2.39
C THR A 335 7.54 9.35 -3.64
N LEU A 336 6.60 10.22 -4.07
CA LEU A 336 5.87 10.07 -5.33
C LEU A 336 6.86 9.88 -6.49
N ILE A 337 7.80 10.80 -6.65
CA ILE A 337 8.75 10.79 -7.77
C ILE A 337 9.74 9.62 -7.68
N ASN A 338 10.19 9.25 -6.48
CA ASN A 338 11.04 8.07 -6.32
C ASN A 338 10.31 6.79 -6.76
N ILE A 339 9.02 6.64 -6.40
CA ILE A 339 8.21 5.47 -6.75
C ILE A 339 7.85 5.49 -8.24
N MET A 340 7.22 6.56 -8.74
CA MET A 340 6.85 6.75 -10.16
C MET A 340 8.04 6.64 -11.12
N SER A 341 9.27 6.86 -10.64
CA SER A 341 10.48 6.64 -11.43
C SER A 341 10.93 5.18 -11.50
N ARG A 342 10.30 4.19 -10.85
CA ARG A 342 10.71 2.78 -10.96
C ARG A 342 10.09 2.18 -12.23
N LEU A 343 10.91 1.56 -13.07
CA LEU A 343 10.44 0.75 -14.18
C LEU A 343 9.89 -0.59 -13.66
N GLY A 344 9.04 -1.24 -14.46
CA GLY A 344 8.37 -2.48 -14.08
C GLY A 344 9.25 -3.74 -14.16
N GLN A 345 8.68 -4.88 -13.80
CA GLN A 345 9.25 -6.22 -13.97
C GLN A 345 8.37 -7.03 -14.93
N ASP A 346 8.99 -7.86 -15.78
CA ASP A 346 8.31 -8.57 -16.87
C ASP A 346 7.78 -9.94 -16.41
N ASP A 347 6.45 -10.12 -16.35
CA ASP A 347 5.73 -11.41 -16.48
C ASP A 347 4.19 -11.17 -16.55
N PRO A 348 3.38 -11.81 -17.43
CA PRO A 348 1.95 -11.47 -17.62
C PRO A 348 0.91 -12.60 -17.39
N SER A 349 -0.36 -12.25 -17.04
CA SER A 349 -1.56 -13.14 -17.14
C SER A 349 -2.94 -12.42 -16.92
N PRO A 350 -3.97 -12.55 -17.82
CA PRO A 350 -5.24 -11.77 -17.79
C PRO A 350 -6.53 -12.57 -17.39
N SER A 351 -7.83 -12.16 -17.50
CA SER A 351 -8.59 -11.12 -18.26
C SER A 351 -10.08 -10.94 -17.76
N SER A 352 -10.93 -9.94 -18.18
CA SER A 352 -12.44 -9.97 -17.97
C SER A 352 -13.42 -9.00 -18.69
N VAL A 353 -14.68 -9.41 -19.02
CA VAL A 353 -15.91 -8.55 -19.23
C VAL A 353 -17.25 -9.35 -19.12
N HIS A 354 -18.40 -8.74 -18.74
CA HIS A 354 -19.75 -9.37 -18.82
C HIS A 354 -20.96 -8.50 -19.27
N LEU A 355 -21.00 -7.17 -19.04
CA LEU A 355 -22.25 -6.37 -19.16
C LEU A 355 -22.79 -6.09 -20.58
N TYR A 356 -21.97 -6.22 -21.63
CA TYR A 356 -22.37 -5.83 -23.00
C TYR A 356 -23.40 -6.78 -23.64
N TYR A 357 -23.25 -8.09 -23.39
CA TYR A 357 -24.02 -9.15 -24.04
C TYR A 357 -25.47 -9.26 -23.56
N LEU A 358 -25.76 -8.85 -22.31
CA LEU A 358 -27.09 -9.01 -21.70
C LEU A 358 -28.17 -8.09 -22.30
N PHE A 359 -27.80 -6.99 -22.97
CA PHE A 359 -28.75 -5.97 -23.45
C PHE A 359 -28.45 -5.50 -24.89
N PRO A 360 -28.68 -6.35 -25.92
CA PRO A 360 -28.32 -6.05 -27.31
C PRO A 360 -29.12 -4.90 -27.95
N ASN A 361 -30.27 -4.51 -27.38
CA ASN A 361 -31.15 -3.46 -27.94
C ASN A 361 -31.07 -2.11 -27.21
N LEU A 362 -30.21 -1.96 -26.20
CA LEU A 362 -30.14 -0.76 -25.36
C LEU A 362 -29.05 0.21 -25.82
N GLU A 363 -29.36 1.51 -25.86
CA GLU A 363 -28.39 2.57 -26.18
C GLU A 363 -27.36 2.81 -25.05
N GLU A 364 -26.25 3.48 -25.38
CA GLU A 364 -25.14 3.75 -24.47
C GLU A 364 -25.59 4.47 -23.18
N GLY A 365 -26.46 5.48 -23.28
CA GLY A 365 -26.97 6.21 -22.11
C GLY A 365 -27.71 5.30 -21.11
N GLY A 366 -28.42 4.29 -21.61
CA GLY A 366 -29.04 3.25 -20.77
C GLY A 366 -27.99 2.34 -20.13
N LEU A 367 -27.03 1.84 -20.91
CA LEU A 367 -25.95 0.96 -20.44
C LEU A 367 -25.06 1.62 -19.38
N ALA A 368 -24.68 2.88 -19.60
CA ALA A 368 -23.91 3.67 -18.64
C ALA A 368 -24.68 3.90 -17.34
N THR A 369 -26.00 4.11 -17.41
CA THR A 369 -26.87 4.25 -16.23
C THR A 369 -26.95 2.94 -15.44
N TYR A 370 -27.20 1.81 -16.11
CA TYR A 370 -27.22 0.48 -15.46
C TYR A 370 -25.86 0.11 -14.86
N ARG A 371 -24.74 0.32 -15.58
CA ARG A 371 -23.38 0.14 -15.03
C ARG A 371 -23.19 0.94 -13.76
N THR A 372 -23.53 2.24 -13.80
CA THR A 372 -23.33 3.15 -12.66
C THR A 372 -24.18 2.74 -11.45
N ALA A 373 -25.40 2.22 -11.66
CA ALA A 373 -26.25 1.69 -10.59
C ALA A 373 -25.71 0.39 -9.97
N ILE A 374 -25.22 -0.56 -10.78
CA ILE A 374 -24.71 -1.86 -10.32
C ILE A 374 -23.35 -1.70 -9.61
N VAL A 375 -22.46 -0.88 -10.18
CA VAL A 375 -21.08 -0.66 -9.68
C VAL A 375 -21.06 0.42 -8.57
N GLN A 376 -22.20 0.98 -8.15
CA GLN A 376 -22.24 1.91 -7.04
C GLN A 376 -21.84 1.23 -5.73
N ASN A 377 -20.95 1.85 -4.94
CA ASN A 377 -20.52 1.36 -3.62
C ASN A 377 -21.68 0.93 -2.69
N GLN A 378 -22.87 1.53 -2.82
CA GLN A 378 -24.05 1.13 -2.04
C GLN A 378 -24.57 -0.26 -2.44
N HIS A 379 -24.60 -0.56 -3.74
CA HIS A 379 -25.00 -1.87 -4.26
C HIS A 379 -23.93 -2.92 -4.00
N LEU A 380 -22.65 -2.58 -4.24
CA LEU A 380 -21.52 -3.46 -3.94
C LEU A 380 -21.44 -3.82 -2.45
N ALA A 381 -21.71 -2.87 -1.53
CA ALA A 381 -21.81 -3.16 -0.10
C ALA A 381 -22.99 -4.11 0.25
N MET A 382 -24.09 -4.06 -0.52
CA MET A 382 -25.22 -4.97 -0.36
C MET A 382 -24.86 -6.39 -0.83
N LEU A 383 -24.17 -6.52 -1.97
CA LEU A 383 -23.65 -7.81 -2.46
C LEU A 383 -22.59 -8.39 -1.51
N ALA A 384 -21.66 -7.56 -1.04
CA ALA A 384 -20.68 -7.91 -0.01
C ALA A 384 -21.34 -8.44 1.28
N LYS A 385 -22.53 -7.92 1.63
CA LYS A 385 -23.29 -8.37 2.79
C LYS A 385 -23.96 -9.73 2.57
N LYS A 386 -24.35 -10.10 1.34
CA LYS A 386 -24.82 -11.47 1.01
C LYS A 386 -23.74 -12.53 1.25
N LEU A 387 -22.46 -12.15 1.07
CA LEU A 387 -21.29 -12.98 1.36
C LEU A 387 -20.80 -12.89 2.82
N GLU A 388 -21.52 -12.16 3.69
CA GLU A 388 -21.12 -11.89 5.08
C GLU A 388 -19.70 -11.32 5.28
N LEU A 389 -19.15 -10.59 4.29
CA LEU A 389 -17.76 -10.13 4.32
C LEU A 389 -17.40 -9.25 5.53
N ASP A 390 -18.38 -8.59 6.17
CA ASP A 390 -18.17 -7.83 7.40
C ASP A 390 -17.71 -8.66 8.61
N ARG A 391 -17.93 -9.99 8.58
CA ARG A 391 -17.48 -10.92 9.63
C ARG A 391 -16.04 -11.40 9.42
N PHE A 392 -15.57 -11.44 8.17
CA PHE A 392 -14.25 -11.96 7.77
C PHE A 392 -13.21 -10.85 7.53
N MET A 393 -13.65 -9.65 7.13
CA MET A 393 -12.78 -8.51 6.85
C MET A 393 -11.98 -8.07 8.10
N LEU A 394 -10.66 -7.93 7.94
CA LEU A 394 -9.75 -7.38 8.96
C LEU A 394 -9.93 -5.85 9.12
N TYR A 395 -11.06 -5.45 9.71
CA TYR A 395 -11.44 -4.05 9.88
C TYR A 395 -10.87 -3.43 11.17
N ALA A 396 -9.72 -2.75 11.04
CA ALA A 396 -9.13 -1.95 12.11
C ALA A 396 -9.65 -0.50 12.05
N HIS A 397 -10.16 0.01 13.16
CA HIS A 397 -10.66 1.38 13.28
C HIS A 397 -10.16 2.06 14.56
N GLY A 398 -9.89 3.36 14.47
CA GLY A 398 -9.66 4.21 15.64
C GLY A 398 -10.91 4.33 16.51
N PRO A 399 -10.79 4.84 17.75
CA PRO A 399 -11.90 4.91 18.70
C PRO A 399 -13.15 5.64 18.18
N ASP A 400 -13.01 6.52 17.18
CA ASP A 400 -14.09 7.37 16.68
C ASP A 400 -14.55 7.01 15.24
N LEU A 401 -14.02 5.92 14.65
CA LEU A 401 -14.19 5.51 13.23
C LEU A 401 -15.12 4.30 13.02
N CYS A 402 -15.99 3.98 13.98
CA CYS A 402 -16.94 2.87 13.87
C CYS A 402 -18.34 3.33 13.39
N ARG A 403 -18.39 4.09 12.28
CA ARG A 403 -19.66 4.51 11.64
C ARG A 403 -20.12 3.49 10.61
N GLU A 404 -21.43 3.36 10.45
CA GLU A 404 -22.01 2.38 9.52
C GLU A 404 -21.75 2.73 8.04
N SER A 405 -21.70 4.03 7.70
CA SER A 405 -21.27 4.52 6.38
C SER A 405 -19.89 3.98 6.00
N ASP A 406 -18.95 4.13 6.92
CA ASP A 406 -17.52 3.89 6.69
C ASP A 406 -17.28 2.37 6.58
N LEU A 407 -18.01 1.58 7.37
CA LEU A 407 -18.03 0.11 7.25
C LEU A 407 -18.61 -0.35 5.91
N ARG A 408 -19.74 0.20 5.45
CA ARG A 408 -20.31 -0.14 4.14
C ARG A 408 -19.35 0.19 2.99
N HIS A 409 -18.68 1.34 3.05
CA HIS A 409 -17.62 1.68 2.09
C HIS A 409 -16.44 0.70 2.14
N ALA A 410 -15.96 0.34 3.34
CA ALA A 410 -14.90 -0.66 3.48
C ALA A 410 -15.32 -2.04 2.92
N MET A 411 -16.58 -2.45 3.12
CA MET A 411 -17.13 -3.69 2.56
C MET A 411 -17.18 -3.68 1.03
N ALA A 412 -17.61 -2.57 0.40
CA ALA A 412 -17.64 -2.44 -1.05
C ALA A 412 -16.23 -2.58 -1.64
N ASN A 413 -15.26 -1.81 -1.12
CA ASN A 413 -13.87 -1.88 -1.55
C ASN A 413 -13.24 -3.27 -1.31
N CYS A 414 -13.63 -3.95 -0.22
CA CYS A 414 -13.18 -5.32 0.07
C CYS A 414 -13.78 -6.35 -0.89
N PHE A 415 -15.02 -6.14 -1.35
CA PHE A 415 -15.67 -6.99 -2.34
C PHE A 415 -15.07 -6.83 -3.73
N GLU A 416 -14.76 -5.60 -4.15
CA GLU A 416 -13.99 -5.34 -5.37
C GLU A 416 -12.59 -5.98 -5.31
N ALA A 417 -11.90 -5.83 -4.18
CA ALA A 417 -10.58 -6.45 -3.97
C ALA A 417 -10.65 -7.99 -3.96
N LEU A 418 -11.73 -8.58 -3.45
CA LEU A 418 -11.96 -10.03 -3.50
C LEU A 418 -12.17 -10.51 -4.94
N ILE A 419 -12.99 -9.81 -5.73
CA ILE A 419 -13.20 -10.14 -7.15
C ILE A 419 -11.87 -9.99 -7.92
N GLY A 420 -11.10 -8.93 -7.65
CA GLY A 420 -9.77 -8.74 -8.24
C GLY A 420 -8.76 -9.82 -7.83
N ALA A 421 -8.84 -10.35 -6.62
CA ALA A 421 -8.00 -11.48 -6.19
C ALA A 421 -8.40 -12.79 -6.89
N VAL A 422 -9.72 -13.09 -6.97
CA VAL A 422 -10.24 -14.26 -7.69
C VAL A 422 -9.91 -14.19 -9.18
N TYR A 423 -9.96 -13.00 -9.78
CA TYR A 423 -9.51 -12.73 -11.15
C TYR A 423 -8.03 -13.05 -11.36
N LEU A 424 -7.15 -12.62 -10.44
CA LEU A 424 -5.71 -12.82 -10.58
C LEU A 424 -5.26 -14.26 -10.30
N GLU A 425 -5.98 -14.99 -9.46
CA GLU A 425 -5.65 -16.38 -9.09
C GLU A 425 -6.35 -17.42 -10.00
N GLY A 426 -7.64 -17.23 -10.27
CA GLY A 426 -8.46 -18.16 -11.04
C GLY A 426 -8.64 -17.77 -12.51
N GLY A 427 -8.54 -16.48 -12.85
CA GLY A 427 -8.78 -15.97 -14.19
C GLY A 427 -10.19 -15.41 -14.39
N LEU A 428 -10.56 -15.28 -15.68
CA LEU A 428 -11.79 -14.61 -16.10
C LEU A 428 -13.05 -15.30 -15.59
N GLU A 429 -13.25 -16.54 -16.03
CA GLU A 429 -14.56 -17.20 -15.96
C GLU A 429 -14.99 -17.43 -14.50
N GLU A 430 -14.04 -17.64 -13.60
CA GLU A 430 -14.18 -17.71 -12.15
C GLU A 430 -14.75 -16.41 -11.58
N ALA A 431 -14.19 -15.25 -11.97
CA ALA A 431 -14.67 -13.94 -11.56
C ALA A 431 -16.05 -13.61 -12.16
N LYS A 432 -16.26 -13.92 -13.46
CA LYS A 432 -17.58 -13.84 -14.14
C LYS A 432 -18.62 -14.68 -13.43
N HIS A 433 -18.33 -15.94 -13.12
CA HIS A 433 -19.24 -16.89 -12.49
C HIS A 433 -19.55 -16.51 -11.04
N LEU A 434 -18.55 -16.03 -10.28
CA LEU A 434 -18.75 -15.49 -8.94
C LEU A 434 -19.68 -14.27 -8.95
N PHE A 435 -19.38 -13.28 -9.81
CA PHE A 435 -20.17 -12.05 -9.92
C PHE A 435 -21.57 -12.32 -10.49
N GLY A 436 -21.65 -13.18 -11.52
CA GLY A 436 -22.86 -13.68 -12.16
C GLY A 436 -23.79 -14.31 -11.13
N ARG A 437 -23.35 -15.35 -10.40
CA ARG A 437 -24.15 -16.01 -9.35
C ARG A 437 -24.69 -15.06 -8.25
N LEU A 438 -24.07 -13.90 -8.06
CA LEU A 438 -24.51 -12.89 -7.09
C LEU A 438 -25.56 -11.90 -7.66
N LEU A 439 -25.69 -11.83 -8.99
CA LEU A 439 -26.47 -10.86 -9.76
C LEU A 439 -27.56 -11.48 -10.66
N PHE A 440 -27.24 -12.47 -11.51
CA PHE A 440 -28.10 -13.02 -12.57
C PHE A 440 -27.90 -14.54 -12.76
N ASN A 441 -28.86 -15.20 -13.44
CA ASN A 441 -29.05 -16.65 -13.32
C ASN A 441 -29.24 -17.39 -14.67
N SER A 442 -28.65 -16.89 -15.77
CA SER A 442 -28.82 -17.46 -17.13
C SER A 442 -27.60 -17.21 -18.03
N GLU A 443 -27.28 -18.16 -18.90
CA GLU A 443 -26.26 -18.07 -19.96
C GLU A 443 -26.89 -17.81 -21.34
N VAL A 444 -26.09 -17.32 -22.30
CA VAL A 444 -26.50 -17.02 -23.69
C VAL A 444 -25.43 -17.54 -24.65
N GLN A 445 -25.84 -18.09 -25.81
CA GLN A 445 -24.97 -18.63 -26.86
C GLN A 445 -24.98 -17.73 -28.11
N GLU A 446 -23.89 -17.72 -28.88
CA GLU A 446 -23.76 -16.98 -30.15
C GLU A 446 -23.42 -17.92 -31.37
N PRO A 447 -23.73 -17.50 -32.63
CA PRO A 447 -23.64 -18.35 -33.84
C PRO A 447 -22.34 -18.19 -34.66
N ASN A 448 -22.28 -18.81 -35.86
CA ASN A 448 -21.04 -19.40 -36.39
C ASN A 448 -20.10 -18.57 -37.32
N THR A 449 -20.56 -17.75 -38.28
CA THR A 449 -19.70 -16.82 -39.10
C THR A 449 -20.49 -16.00 -40.16
N ASP A 450 -19.97 -14.83 -40.57
CA ASP A 450 -20.58 -13.90 -41.55
C ASP A 450 -19.72 -13.62 -42.83
N ARG A 451 -18.62 -14.34 -43.09
CA ARG A 451 -17.65 -13.96 -44.15
C ARG A 451 -18.17 -13.90 -45.60
N GLN A 452 -19.29 -14.54 -45.92
CA GLN A 452 -19.83 -14.63 -47.29
C GLN A 452 -20.23 -13.27 -47.91
N LEU A 453 -20.37 -12.22 -47.08
CA LEU A 453 -20.88 -10.91 -47.52
C LEU A 453 -19.82 -10.00 -48.14
N ILE A 454 -18.52 -10.32 -48.02
CA ILE A 454 -17.41 -9.47 -48.49
C ILE A 454 -17.48 -9.26 -50.00
N GLU A 455 -17.75 -10.31 -50.78
CA GLU A 455 -17.85 -10.24 -52.25
C GLU A 455 -18.94 -9.26 -52.71
N THR A 456 -20.02 -9.14 -51.94
CA THR A 456 -21.20 -8.32 -52.29
C THR A 456 -21.13 -6.86 -51.83
N SER A 457 -20.14 -6.47 -51.02
CA SER A 457 -20.09 -5.15 -50.39
C SER A 457 -18.74 -4.43 -50.58
N PRO A 458 -18.69 -3.32 -51.33
CA PRO A 458 -17.45 -2.57 -51.56
C PRO A 458 -16.90 -1.92 -50.28
N VAL A 459 -17.73 -1.74 -49.25
CA VAL A 459 -17.30 -1.25 -47.93
C VAL A 459 -16.56 -2.35 -47.15
N LEU A 460 -17.01 -3.60 -47.24
CA LEU A 460 -16.33 -4.73 -46.60
C LEU A 460 -15.01 -5.07 -47.30
N GLN A 461 -14.93 -4.92 -48.62
CA GLN A 461 -13.69 -5.06 -49.37
C GLN A 461 -12.61 -4.10 -48.83
N LYS A 462 -12.92 -2.81 -48.69
CA LYS A 462 -11.97 -1.83 -48.11
C LYS A 462 -11.57 -2.16 -46.67
N LEU A 463 -12.48 -2.70 -45.85
CA LEU A 463 -12.15 -3.13 -44.48
C LEU A 463 -11.28 -4.39 -44.46
N THR A 464 -11.30 -5.21 -45.52
CA THR A 464 -10.42 -6.39 -45.66
C THR A 464 -8.97 -5.95 -45.87
N ASP A 465 -8.73 -4.84 -46.56
CA ASP A 465 -7.38 -4.24 -46.67
C ASP A 465 -6.84 -3.84 -45.29
N PHE A 466 -7.70 -3.34 -44.40
CA PHE A 466 -7.36 -3.01 -43.01
C PHE A 466 -7.11 -4.26 -42.14
N GLU A 467 -7.93 -5.32 -42.28
CA GLU A 467 -7.65 -6.63 -41.63
C GLU A 467 -6.27 -7.16 -42.01
N ASN A 468 -5.93 -7.10 -43.31
CA ASN A 468 -4.63 -7.53 -43.83
C ASN A 468 -3.47 -6.66 -43.30
N ALA A 469 -3.69 -5.35 -43.15
CA ALA A 469 -2.68 -4.42 -42.62
C ALA A 469 -2.40 -4.63 -41.12
N ILE A 470 -3.42 -4.99 -40.31
CA ILE A 470 -3.23 -5.35 -38.90
C ILE A 470 -2.70 -6.78 -38.74
N GLY A 471 -3.01 -7.67 -39.68
CA GLY A 471 -2.69 -9.10 -39.60
C GLY A 471 -3.69 -9.93 -38.78
N VAL A 472 -4.90 -9.41 -38.51
CA VAL A 472 -5.96 -10.12 -37.76
C VAL A 472 -7.20 -10.31 -38.64
N LEU A 473 -7.49 -11.58 -38.95
CA LEU A 473 -8.65 -11.98 -39.75
C LEU A 473 -9.91 -12.13 -38.89
N PHE A 474 -10.92 -11.28 -39.10
CA PHE A 474 -12.16 -11.36 -38.34
C PHE A 474 -13.06 -12.52 -38.80
N THR A 475 -13.75 -13.17 -37.87
CA THR A 475 -14.76 -14.21 -38.13
C THR A 475 -16.07 -13.57 -38.61
N HIS A 476 -16.40 -12.40 -38.06
CA HIS A 476 -17.57 -11.59 -38.33
C HIS A 476 -17.16 -10.15 -38.72
N VAL A 477 -16.77 -9.94 -39.98
CA VAL A 477 -16.33 -8.63 -40.52
C VAL A 477 -17.37 -7.50 -40.30
N ARG A 478 -18.65 -7.84 -40.10
CA ARG A 478 -19.69 -6.89 -39.70
C ARG A 478 -19.40 -6.18 -38.36
N LEU A 479 -18.73 -6.84 -37.41
CA LEU A 479 -18.31 -6.22 -36.14
C LEU A 479 -17.30 -5.11 -36.39
N LEU A 480 -16.28 -5.38 -37.21
CA LEU A 480 -15.30 -4.39 -37.65
C LEU A 480 -15.97 -3.23 -38.40
N ALA A 481 -16.86 -3.54 -39.35
CA ALA A 481 -17.63 -2.52 -40.06
C ALA A 481 -18.48 -1.64 -39.12
N ARG A 482 -19.07 -2.23 -38.08
CA ARG A 482 -19.82 -1.50 -37.06
C ARG A 482 -18.91 -0.59 -36.22
N ALA A 483 -17.73 -1.06 -35.82
CA ALA A 483 -16.75 -0.27 -35.07
C ALA A 483 -16.25 0.98 -35.84
N PHE A 484 -16.12 0.86 -37.16
CA PHE A 484 -15.75 1.97 -38.05
C PHE A 484 -16.92 2.86 -38.49
N THR A 485 -18.17 2.55 -38.08
CA THR A 485 -19.36 3.34 -38.43
C THR A 485 -19.59 4.47 -37.44
N LEU A 486 -19.31 5.71 -37.87
CA LEU A 486 -19.47 6.91 -37.05
C LEU A 486 -20.94 7.30 -36.80
N ARG A 487 -21.19 8.01 -35.69
CA ARG A 487 -22.48 8.64 -35.33
C ARG A 487 -23.15 9.50 -36.43
N THR A 488 -22.42 9.90 -37.47
CA THR A 488 -22.95 10.59 -38.66
C THR A 488 -23.78 9.70 -39.59
N VAL A 489 -23.65 8.38 -39.43
CA VAL A 489 -24.39 7.35 -40.18
C VAL A 489 -25.52 6.85 -39.29
N GLY A 490 -26.76 6.97 -39.79
CA GLY A 490 -27.95 6.43 -39.12
C GLY A 490 -28.03 4.90 -39.23
N PHE A 491 -29.23 4.35 -39.01
CA PHE A 491 -29.47 2.93 -39.16
C PHE A 491 -29.15 2.44 -40.59
N ASN A 492 -28.36 1.37 -40.70
CA ASN A 492 -28.09 0.69 -41.96
C ASN A 492 -28.18 -0.84 -41.78
N HIS A 493 -28.50 -1.56 -42.86
CA HIS A 493 -28.72 -3.01 -42.87
C HIS A 493 -27.43 -3.86 -42.83
N LEU A 494 -26.26 -3.23 -42.93
CA LEU A 494 -24.95 -3.91 -42.90
C LEU A 494 -24.41 -4.02 -41.45
N THR A 495 -24.48 -2.94 -40.68
CA THR A 495 -23.88 -2.81 -39.34
C THR A 495 -24.91 -2.65 -38.20
N LEU A 496 -26.20 -2.48 -38.53
CA LEU A 496 -27.31 -2.34 -37.59
C LEU A 496 -27.08 -1.23 -36.55
N GLY A 497 -26.56 -0.09 -37.03
CA GLY A 497 -26.25 1.10 -36.24
C GLY A 497 -24.76 1.47 -36.25
N HIS A 498 -24.39 2.35 -35.33
CA HIS A 498 -23.05 2.93 -35.21
C HIS A 498 -22.26 2.39 -34.01
N ASN A 499 -21.00 2.84 -33.91
CA ASN A 499 -19.98 2.33 -33.00
C ASN A 499 -20.10 2.74 -31.51
N GLN A 500 -20.95 3.70 -31.14
CA GLN A 500 -21.04 4.25 -29.78
C GLN A 500 -21.15 3.23 -28.61
N ARG A 501 -21.74 2.05 -28.81
CA ARG A 501 -21.74 0.98 -27.79
C ARG A 501 -20.42 0.21 -27.70
N MET A 502 -19.68 0.16 -28.80
CA MET A 502 -18.33 -0.41 -28.90
C MET A 502 -17.30 0.57 -28.33
N GLU A 503 -17.46 1.90 -28.50
CA GLU A 503 -16.72 2.97 -27.76
C GLU A 503 -16.73 2.66 -26.24
N PHE A 504 -17.93 2.55 -25.66
CA PHE A 504 -18.12 2.25 -24.23
C PHE A 504 -17.54 0.90 -23.76
N LEU A 505 -17.65 -0.14 -24.58
CA LEU A 505 -17.07 -1.46 -24.27
C LEU A 505 -15.54 -1.41 -24.36
N GLY A 506 -14.99 -0.72 -25.35
CA GLY A 506 -13.57 -0.60 -25.63
C GLY A 506 -12.82 0.15 -24.55
N ASP A 507 -13.35 1.29 -24.10
CA ASP A 507 -12.88 2.02 -22.92
C ASP A 507 -12.80 1.06 -21.70
N SER A 508 -13.86 0.30 -21.45
CA SER A 508 -13.91 -0.63 -20.32
C SER A 508 -12.83 -1.75 -20.40
N ILE A 509 -12.61 -2.33 -21.59
CA ILE A 509 -11.60 -3.37 -21.81
C ILE A 509 -10.19 -2.78 -21.70
N MET A 510 -9.93 -1.65 -22.34
CA MET A 510 -8.62 -1.01 -22.37
C MET A 510 -8.24 -0.50 -20.97
N GLN A 511 -9.18 0.03 -20.19
CA GLN A 511 -8.97 0.36 -18.78
C GLN A 511 -8.62 -0.88 -17.96
N LEU A 512 -9.26 -2.03 -18.20
CA LEU A 512 -8.94 -3.27 -17.49
C LEU A 512 -7.53 -3.75 -17.83
N VAL A 513 -7.22 -4.00 -19.10
CA VAL A 513 -5.92 -4.53 -19.55
C VAL A 513 -4.78 -3.61 -19.13
N ALA A 514 -4.98 -2.28 -19.19
CA ALA A 514 -3.98 -1.33 -18.67
C ALA A 514 -3.87 -1.37 -17.13
N THR A 515 -4.95 -1.56 -16.39
CA THR A 515 -4.91 -1.67 -14.91
C THR A 515 -4.19 -2.95 -14.47
N GLU A 516 -4.47 -4.06 -15.14
CA GLU A 516 -3.87 -5.37 -14.89
C GLU A 516 -2.37 -5.35 -15.17
N TYR A 517 -1.97 -4.93 -16.39
CA TYR A 517 -0.55 -4.80 -16.75
C TYR A 517 0.20 -3.95 -15.73
N LEU A 518 -0.36 -2.79 -15.35
CA LEU A 518 0.24 -1.91 -14.35
C LEU A 518 0.28 -2.53 -12.95
N PHE A 519 -0.74 -3.29 -12.54
CA PHE A 519 -0.76 -3.97 -11.24
C PHE A 519 0.33 -5.06 -11.14
N ILE A 520 0.47 -5.88 -12.18
CA ILE A 520 1.44 -6.98 -12.23
C ILE A 520 2.87 -6.44 -12.34
N HIS A 521 3.13 -5.53 -13.28
CA HIS A 521 4.49 -5.09 -13.59
C HIS A 521 5.01 -4.05 -12.57
N PHE A 522 4.16 -3.38 -11.79
CA PHE A 522 4.56 -2.33 -10.84
C PHE A 522 4.13 -2.61 -9.37
N PRO A 523 4.52 -3.75 -8.76
CA PRO A 523 4.03 -4.19 -7.44
C PRO A 523 4.40 -3.26 -6.27
N ASP A 524 5.44 -2.43 -6.42
CA ASP A 524 5.82 -1.39 -5.45
C ASP A 524 4.89 -0.14 -5.45
N HIS A 525 4.00 -0.02 -6.43
CA HIS A 525 3.14 1.15 -6.60
C HIS A 525 1.81 0.93 -5.89
N HIS A 526 1.28 2.00 -5.27
CA HIS A 526 -0.06 1.97 -4.70
C HIS A 526 -1.09 2.46 -5.71
N GLU A 527 -2.38 2.14 -5.49
CA GLU A 527 -3.53 2.57 -6.30
C GLU A 527 -3.35 3.97 -6.93
N GLY A 528 -3.25 5.06 -6.16
CA GLY A 528 -3.14 6.41 -6.74
C GLY A 528 -1.90 6.68 -7.62
N HIS A 529 -0.84 5.86 -7.56
CA HIS A 529 0.27 5.90 -8.53
C HIS A 529 -0.08 5.13 -9.81
N LEU A 530 -0.66 3.92 -9.67
CA LEU A 530 -1.14 3.11 -10.79
C LEU A 530 -2.22 3.85 -11.59
N THR A 531 -3.16 4.52 -10.90
CA THR A 531 -4.20 5.38 -11.49
C THR A 531 -3.61 6.56 -12.29
N LEU A 532 -2.49 7.14 -11.85
CA LEU A 532 -1.76 8.19 -12.60
C LEU A 532 -1.06 7.64 -13.84
N LEU A 533 -0.37 6.49 -13.73
CA LEU A 533 0.23 5.80 -14.88
C LEU A 533 -0.84 5.41 -15.91
N ARG A 534 -1.96 4.86 -15.46
CA ARG A 534 -3.09 4.48 -16.33
C ARG A 534 -3.68 5.68 -17.07
N SER A 535 -3.95 6.77 -16.37
CA SER A 535 -4.52 7.99 -16.96
C SER A 535 -3.56 8.72 -17.92
N SER A 536 -2.24 8.51 -17.80
CA SER A 536 -1.26 9.04 -18.76
C SER A 536 -1.03 8.13 -19.95
N LEU A 537 -1.13 6.81 -19.77
CA LEU A 537 -1.06 5.83 -20.85
C LEU A 537 -2.34 5.81 -21.72
N VAL A 538 -3.50 5.66 -21.09
CA VAL A 538 -4.81 5.52 -21.74
C VAL A 538 -5.55 6.85 -21.63
N ASN A 539 -5.32 7.73 -22.60
CA ASN A 539 -6.06 8.98 -22.76
C ASN A 539 -6.27 9.31 -24.24
N ASN A 540 -7.22 10.20 -24.52
CA ASN A 540 -7.62 10.59 -25.87
C ASN A 540 -6.45 11.01 -26.79
N ARG A 541 -5.37 11.62 -26.25
CA ARG A 541 -4.21 12.02 -27.07
C ARG A 541 -3.38 10.81 -27.48
N THR A 542 -3.04 9.94 -26.54
CA THR A 542 -2.29 8.71 -26.83
C THR A 542 -3.08 7.78 -27.75
N GLN A 543 -4.36 7.58 -27.48
CA GLN A 543 -5.26 6.79 -28.32
C GLN A 543 -5.37 7.35 -29.74
N ALA A 544 -5.58 8.68 -29.90
CA ALA A 544 -5.64 9.29 -31.22
C ALA A 544 -4.33 9.13 -31.99
N LYS A 545 -3.17 9.30 -31.33
CA LYS A 545 -1.86 9.09 -31.96
C LYS A 545 -1.70 7.65 -32.45
N VAL A 546 -2.10 6.66 -31.66
CA VAL A 546 -2.11 5.24 -32.07
C VAL A 546 -3.05 5.00 -33.26
N ALA A 547 -4.25 5.60 -33.26
CA ALA A 547 -5.21 5.48 -34.36
C ALA A 547 -4.72 6.14 -35.67
N GLU A 548 -4.00 7.26 -35.57
CA GLU A 548 -3.33 7.94 -36.69
C GLU A 548 -2.17 7.10 -37.24
N GLU A 549 -1.30 6.58 -36.37
CA GLU A 549 -0.18 5.68 -36.74
C GLU A 549 -0.67 4.38 -37.41
N LEU A 550 -1.86 3.88 -37.04
CA LEU A 550 -2.52 2.73 -37.67
C LEU A 550 -3.36 3.09 -38.91
N GLY A 551 -3.40 4.36 -39.33
CA GLY A 551 -4.13 4.79 -40.53
C GLY A 551 -5.66 4.64 -40.46
N MET A 552 -6.25 4.43 -39.27
CA MET A 552 -7.68 4.13 -39.08
C MET A 552 -8.62 5.18 -39.69
N GLN A 553 -8.15 6.42 -39.77
CA GLN A 553 -8.84 7.57 -40.33
C GLN A 553 -9.31 7.37 -41.77
N GLU A 554 -8.60 6.58 -42.58
CA GLU A 554 -8.99 6.32 -43.97
C GLU A 554 -10.15 5.33 -44.08
N TYR A 555 -10.30 4.43 -43.11
CA TYR A 555 -11.29 3.35 -43.10
C TYR A 555 -12.61 3.75 -42.40
N ALA A 556 -12.67 4.95 -41.81
CA ALA A 556 -13.86 5.48 -41.15
C ALA A 556 -15.06 5.60 -42.11
N ILE A 557 -16.20 5.00 -41.74
CA ILE A 557 -17.44 5.06 -42.51
C ILE A 557 -18.24 6.30 -42.06
N THR A 558 -18.37 7.26 -42.97
CA THR A 558 -19.14 8.50 -42.76
C THR A 558 -19.95 8.87 -44.01
N ASN A 559 -21.04 9.61 -43.79
CA ASN A 559 -21.87 10.18 -44.84
C ASN A 559 -21.25 11.43 -45.49
N ASP A 560 -20.25 12.08 -44.87
CA ASP A 560 -19.62 13.30 -45.41
C ASP A 560 -18.61 12.97 -46.53
N LYS A 561 -19.13 12.70 -47.73
CA LYS A 561 -18.33 12.45 -48.94
C LYS A 561 -17.53 13.68 -49.42
N THR A 562 -17.72 14.86 -48.80
CA THR A 562 -17.22 16.14 -49.35
C THR A 562 -15.85 16.56 -48.83
N LYS A 563 -15.30 15.89 -47.83
CA LYS A 563 -13.97 16.19 -47.25
C LYS A 563 -13.03 15.01 -47.38
N ARG A 564 -12.19 15.00 -48.41
CA ARG A 564 -10.98 14.17 -48.45
C ARG A 564 -9.77 15.10 -48.54
N PRO A 565 -8.77 14.99 -47.64
CA PRO A 565 -8.69 14.05 -46.50
C PRO A 565 -9.74 14.36 -45.41
N VAL A 566 -10.28 13.32 -44.78
CA VAL A 566 -11.24 13.43 -43.66
C VAL A 566 -10.47 13.76 -42.39
N ALA A 567 -10.15 15.03 -42.12
CA ALA A 567 -9.47 15.41 -40.88
C ALA A 567 -10.37 15.13 -39.65
N LEU A 568 -10.16 13.98 -39.01
CA LEU A 568 -10.88 13.58 -37.80
C LEU A 568 -10.33 14.33 -36.58
N ARG A 569 -11.19 14.53 -35.57
CA ARG A 569 -10.78 15.13 -34.29
C ARG A 569 -10.16 14.05 -33.40
N THR A 570 -9.23 14.45 -32.53
CA THR A 570 -8.60 13.60 -31.50
C THR A 570 -9.60 12.72 -30.76
N LYS A 571 -10.74 13.26 -30.29
CA LYS A 571 -11.77 12.44 -29.65
C LYS A 571 -12.33 11.38 -30.62
N THR A 572 -12.67 11.74 -31.85
CA THR A 572 -13.25 10.78 -32.81
C THR A 572 -12.29 9.64 -33.18
N LEU A 573 -10.98 9.90 -33.17
CA LEU A 573 -9.95 8.87 -33.36
C LEU A 573 -9.82 7.94 -32.14
N ALA A 574 -9.90 8.49 -30.93
CA ALA A 574 -10.03 7.74 -29.68
C ALA A 574 -11.28 6.84 -29.68
N ASP A 575 -12.47 7.41 -29.97
CA ASP A 575 -13.74 6.69 -30.08
C ASP A 575 -13.65 5.52 -31.09
N LEU A 576 -12.90 5.70 -32.20
CA LEU A 576 -12.65 4.68 -33.21
C LEU A 576 -11.77 3.54 -32.67
N LEU A 577 -10.66 3.88 -32.01
CA LEU A 577 -9.73 2.90 -31.47
C LEU A 577 -10.38 2.04 -30.38
N GLU A 578 -11.13 2.67 -29.47
CA GLU A 578 -11.93 1.98 -28.46
C GLU A 578 -12.94 1.04 -29.11
N SER A 579 -13.68 1.53 -30.12
CA SER A 579 -14.63 0.70 -30.87
C SER A 579 -13.97 -0.48 -31.59
N PHE A 580 -12.76 -0.30 -32.13
CA PHE A 580 -11.98 -1.37 -32.76
C PHE A 580 -11.54 -2.42 -31.73
N ILE A 581 -11.01 -2.01 -30.58
CA ILE A 581 -10.62 -2.92 -29.48
C ILE A 581 -11.83 -3.73 -29.00
N ALA A 582 -13.00 -3.11 -28.89
CA ALA A 582 -14.25 -3.80 -28.58
C ALA A 582 -14.65 -4.83 -29.64
N ALA A 583 -14.54 -4.50 -30.92
CA ALA A 583 -14.82 -5.47 -32.00
C ALA A 583 -13.82 -6.64 -31.99
N LEU A 584 -12.53 -6.35 -31.77
CA LEU A 584 -11.47 -7.35 -31.65
C LEU A 584 -11.76 -8.33 -30.50
N TYR A 585 -12.15 -7.81 -29.34
CA TYR A 585 -12.55 -8.63 -28.18
C TYR A 585 -13.78 -9.50 -28.46
N ILE A 586 -14.83 -8.96 -29.11
CA ILE A 586 -16.05 -9.71 -29.39
C ILE A 586 -15.80 -10.84 -30.41
N ASP A 587 -14.95 -10.61 -31.41
CA ASP A 587 -14.67 -11.59 -32.47
C ASP A 587 -13.61 -12.63 -32.10
N LYS A 588 -12.74 -12.30 -31.14
CA LYS A 588 -11.63 -13.12 -30.64
C LYS A 588 -11.74 -13.32 -29.13
N ASP A 589 -10.82 -12.74 -28.36
CA ASP A 589 -10.67 -12.88 -26.93
C ASP A 589 -9.86 -11.69 -26.36
N LEU A 590 -9.49 -11.75 -25.08
CA LEU A 590 -8.63 -10.73 -24.44
C LEU A 590 -7.13 -10.92 -24.70
N GLU A 591 -6.65 -12.06 -25.20
CA GLU A 591 -5.23 -12.27 -25.54
C GLU A 591 -4.82 -11.45 -26.77
N TYR A 592 -5.69 -11.39 -27.79
CA TYR A 592 -5.50 -10.50 -28.94
C TYR A 592 -5.45 -9.02 -28.51
N VAL A 593 -6.30 -8.62 -27.55
CA VAL A 593 -6.30 -7.25 -27.02
C VAL A 593 -5.04 -6.98 -26.17
N HIS A 594 -4.62 -7.92 -25.34
CA HIS A 594 -3.38 -7.81 -24.55
C HIS A 594 -2.16 -7.70 -25.48
N THR A 595 -2.13 -8.49 -26.56
CA THR A 595 -1.07 -8.41 -27.59
C THR A 595 -1.08 -7.06 -28.30
N PHE A 596 -2.24 -6.54 -28.67
CA PHE A 596 -2.37 -5.21 -29.27
C PHE A 596 -1.87 -4.11 -28.30
N MET A 597 -2.21 -4.20 -27.00
CA MET A 597 -1.73 -3.26 -25.98
C MET A 597 -0.21 -3.37 -25.73
N ASN A 598 0.34 -4.59 -25.74
CA ASN A 598 1.78 -4.88 -25.65
C ASN A 598 2.59 -4.26 -26.80
N VAL A 599 2.02 -4.13 -27.99
CA VAL A 599 2.69 -3.53 -29.15
C VAL A 599 2.46 -2.02 -29.21
N CYS A 600 1.20 -1.58 -29.10
CA CYS A 600 0.83 -0.20 -29.38
C CYS A 600 0.96 0.76 -28.19
N PHE A 601 0.77 0.29 -26.96
CA PHE A 601 0.67 1.16 -25.77
C PHE A 601 1.84 0.98 -24.78
N PHE A 602 2.04 -0.23 -24.24
CA PHE A 602 2.97 -0.44 -23.14
C PHE A 602 4.45 -0.09 -23.44
N PRO A 603 4.99 -0.22 -24.66
CA PRO A 603 6.35 0.23 -24.97
C PRO A 603 6.55 1.73 -24.74
N ARG A 604 5.50 2.55 -24.97
CA ARG A 604 5.52 4.01 -24.73
C ARG A 604 5.58 4.37 -23.24
N LEU A 605 5.22 3.45 -22.35
CA LEU A 605 5.20 3.70 -20.90
C LEU A 605 6.60 4.04 -20.35
N LYS A 606 7.67 3.43 -20.91
CA LYS A 606 9.05 3.77 -20.57
C LYS A 606 9.36 5.23 -20.88
N GLU A 607 8.97 5.71 -22.06
CA GLU A 607 9.14 7.11 -22.46
C GLU A 607 8.31 8.05 -21.56
N PHE A 608 7.02 7.76 -21.33
CA PHE A 608 6.15 8.58 -20.47
C PHE A 608 6.68 8.72 -19.03
N ILE A 609 7.25 7.65 -18.46
CA ILE A 609 7.88 7.67 -17.13
C ILE A 609 9.13 8.57 -17.12
N LEU A 610 9.97 8.48 -18.16
CA LEU A 610 11.23 9.23 -18.25
C LEU A 610 11.01 10.72 -18.54
N ASN A 611 10.02 11.06 -19.38
CA ASN A 611 9.59 12.43 -19.66
C ASN A 611 8.79 13.07 -18.50
N GLN A 612 8.19 12.25 -17.62
CA GLN A 612 7.25 12.64 -16.55
C GLN A 612 5.86 13.10 -17.03
N ASP A 613 5.40 12.59 -18.17
CA ASP A 613 4.12 12.98 -18.81
C ASP A 613 2.87 12.61 -17.98
N TRP A 614 3.05 11.91 -16.85
CA TRP A 614 2.02 11.62 -15.85
C TRP A 614 1.65 12.80 -14.94
N ASN A 615 2.44 13.88 -14.92
CA ASN A 615 2.20 15.06 -14.10
C ASN A 615 1.94 16.27 -15.00
N ASP A 616 0.67 16.63 -15.19
CA ASP A 616 0.34 17.76 -16.07
C ASP A 616 0.98 19.07 -15.58
N PRO A 617 1.37 20.00 -16.48
CA PRO A 617 2.09 21.22 -16.09
C PRO A 617 1.38 22.08 -15.04
N LYS A 618 0.04 22.08 -15.03
CA LYS A 618 -0.77 22.84 -14.06
C LYS A 618 -0.68 22.21 -12.67
N SER A 619 -0.78 20.88 -12.57
CA SER A 619 -0.55 20.12 -11.33
C SER A 619 0.90 20.19 -10.87
N GLN A 620 1.87 20.11 -11.78
CA GLN A 620 3.30 20.22 -11.48
C GLN A 620 3.66 21.61 -10.92
N LEU A 621 3.11 22.68 -11.51
CA LEU A 621 3.24 24.04 -10.98
C LEU A 621 2.56 24.19 -9.62
N GLN A 622 1.35 23.66 -9.43
CA GLN A 622 0.67 23.67 -8.13
C GLN A 622 1.50 22.94 -7.06
N GLN A 623 2.06 21.77 -7.38
CA GLN A 623 2.95 21.03 -6.50
C GLN A 623 4.21 21.83 -6.14
N CYS A 624 4.85 22.49 -7.11
CA CYS A 624 6.02 23.33 -6.88
C CYS A 624 5.67 24.53 -5.96
N CYS A 625 4.58 25.24 -6.23
CA CYS A 625 4.05 26.31 -5.39
C CYS A 625 3.74 25.84 -3.95
N LEU A 626 3.16 24.64 -3.80
CA LEU A 626 2.90 24.02 -2.49
C LEU A 626 4.19 23.71 -1.70
N THR A 627 5.35 23.55 -2.36
CA THR A 627 6.63 23.46 -1.65
C THR A 627 7.16 24.79 -1.11
N LEU A 628 6.67 25.92 -1.65
CA LEU A 628 7.05 27.29 -1.27
C LEU A 628 6.04 27.97 -0.32
N ARG A 629 5.17 27.18 0.32
CA ARG A 629 4.16 27.63 1.29
C ARG A 629 4.80 28.22 2.56
N THR A 630 4.22 29.29 3.09
CA THR A 630 4.68 29.91 4.33
C THR A 630 4.06 29.22 5.55
N GLU A 631 4.80 29.01 6.65
CA GLU A 631 4.17 28.56 7.90
C GLU A 631 3.19 29.62 8.44
N GLY A 632 2.00 29.21 8.86
CA GLY A 632 1.01 30.08 9.50
C GLY A 632 0.01 30.76 8.58
N LYS A 633 0.11 30.59 7.26
CA LYS A 633 -0.93 30.98 6.28
C LYS A 633 -1.46 29.75 5.54
N GLU A 634 -2.63 29.90 4.93
CA GLU A 634 -3.10 28.94 3.94
C GLU A 634 -2.12 28.90 2.75
N PRO A 635 -1.96 27.74 2.09
CA PRO A 635 -1.04 27.63 0.97
C PRO A 635 -1.54 28.44 -0.23
N ASP A 636 -0.73 29.36 -0.73
CA ASP A 636 -0.99 30.07 -1.98
C ASP A 636 -1.11 29.07 -3.15
N ILE A 637 -2.13 29.23 -3.99
CA ILE A 637 -2.41 28.40 -5.17
C ILE A 637 -2.19 29.26 -6.44
N PRO A 638 -1.57 28.75 -7.51
CA PRO A 638 -1.48 29.49 -8.78
C PRO A 638 -2.87 29.80 -9.34
N LEU A 639 -3.12 31.08 -9.60
CA LEU A 639 -4.39 31.60 -10.11
C LEU A 639 -4.25 31.91 -11.62
N TYR A 640 -5.09 31.29 -12.43
CA TYR A 640 -5.12 31.50 -13.88
C TYR A 640 -6.12 32.61 -14.22
N LYS A 641 -5.72 33.55 -15.08
CA LYS A 641 -6.58 34.61 -15.60
C LYS A 641 -6.48 34.68 -17.12
N THR A 642 -7.63 34.58 -17.79
CA THR A 642 -7.73 34.87 -19.22
C THR A 642 -7.44 36.36 -19.45
N LEU A 643 -6.43 36.66 -20.27
CA LEU A 643 -6.09 38.02 -20.67
C LEU A 643 -6.84 38.44 -21.94
N GLN A 644 -6.97 37.53 -22.89
CA GLN A 644 -7.55 37.82 -24.20
C GLN A 644 -8.30 36.60 -24.75
N THR A 645 -9.31 36.86 -25.58
CA THR A 645 -10.02 35.85 -26.35
C THR A 645 -10.31 36.43 -27.73
N VAL A 646 -9.77 35.82 -28.78
CA VAL A 646 -9.77 36.33 -30.15
C VAL A 646 -10.27 35.24 -31.10
N GLY A 647 -10.83 35.62 -32.25
CA GLY A 647 -11.30 34.69 -33.28
C GLY A 647 -12.81 34.43 -33.23
N PRO A 648 -13.35 33.72 -34.25
CA PRO A 648 -14.78 33.48 -34.39
C PRO A 648 -15.30 32.56 -33.28
N SER A 649 -16.60 32.61 -32.99
CA SER A 649 -17.21 31.84 -31.89
C SER A 649 -17.02 30.32 -31.95
N HIS A 650 -16.71 29.76 -33.12
CA HIS A 650 -16.43 28.33 -33.33
C HIS A 650 -14.93 27.96 -33.33
N ALA A 651 -14.02 28.94 -33.31
CA ALA A 651 -12.56 28.76 -33.25
C ALA A 651 -11.91 29.92 -32.49
N ARG A 652 -12.17 29.99 -31.18
CA ARG A 652 -11.60 31.01 -30.30
C ARG A 652 -10.20 30.63 -29.84
N THR A 653 -9.25 31.54 -30.00
CA THR A 653 -7.92 31.49 -29.40
C THR A 653 -7.97 32.16 -28.02
N TYR A 654 -7.44 31.49 -27.00
CA TYR A 654 -7.40 31.97 -25.63
C TYR A 654 -5.97 32.28 -25.18
N THR A 655 -5.76 33.48 -24.62
CA THR A 655 -4.51 33.86 -23.97
C THR A 655 -4.72 33.89 -22.46
N VAL A 656 -3.94 33.10 -21.71
CA VAL A 656 -4.06 32.97 -20.26
C VAL A 656 -2.71 33.27 -19.61
N ALA A 657 -2.73 33.98 -18.48
CA ALA A 657 -1.56 34.19 -17.63
C ALA A 657 -1.78 33.55 -16.27
N VAL A 658 -0.70 33.05 -15.66
CA VAL A 658 -0.70 32.47 -14.31
C VAL A 658 -0.06 33.43 -13.31
N TYR A 659 -0.76 33.64 -12.21
CA TYR A 659 -0.39 34.53 -11.12
C TYR A 659 -0.14 33.73 -9.84
N PHE A 660 0.94 34.03 -9.12
CA PHE A 660 1.26 33.44 -7.83
C PHE A 660 1.65 34.54 -6.84
N LYS A 661 1.02 34.56 -5.66
CA LYS A 661 1.20 35.62 -4.65
C LYS A 661 0.97 37.06 -5.18
N GLY A 662 0.17 37.20 -6.24
CA GLY A 662 -0.11 38.47 -6.92
C GLY A 662 0.81 38.80 -8.10
N GLU A 663 1.96 38.13 -8.22
CA GLU A 663 2.92 38.32 -9.33
C GLU A 663 2.55 37.44 -10.52
N ARG A 664 2.67 37.96 -11.76
CA ARG A 664 2.53 37.17 -13.00
C ARG A 664 3.81 36.37 -13.19
N ILE A 665 3.75 35.05 -13.05
CA ILE A 665 4.94 34.17 -13.10
C ILE A 665 5.12 33.44 -14.44
N GLY A 666 4.08 33.41 -15.27
CA GLY A 666 4.12 32.86 -16.63
C GLY A 666 2.93 33.32 -17.46
N CYS A 667 3.14 33.38 -18.76
CA CYS A 667 2.14 33.62 -19.79
C CYS A 667 2.81 33.41 -21.14
N GLU A 668 2.20 32.58 -21.97
CA GLU A 668 2.59 32.44 -23.36
C GLU A 668 2.04 33.64 -24.15
N SER A 669 2.87 34.66 -24.32
CA SER A 669 2.71 35.62 -25.42
C SER A 669 3.32 35.01 -26.68
N ILE A 670 2.70 35.28 -27.83
CA ILE A 670 3.40 35.18 -29.11
C ILE A 670 4.40 36.33 -29.10
N ASP A 671 5.60 36.06 -28.58
CA ASP A 671 6.72 36.98 -28.70
C ASP A 671 7.12 36.97 -30.18
N MET A 672 6.60 37.94 -30.94
CA MET A 672 7.18 38.32 -32.23
C MET A 672 8.65 38.62 -31.97
N CYS A 673 9.51 37.70 -32.37
CA CYS A 673 10.93 37.84 -32.22
C CYS A 673 11.35 39.13 -32.92
N ASN A 674 11.91 40.08 -32.17
CA ASN A 674 12.73 41.10 -32.82
C ASN A 674 13.82 40.37 -33.60
N TYR A 675 13.97 40.75 -34.86
CA TYR A 675 15.08 40.31 -35.70
C TYR A 675 16.43 40.55 -34.99
N ASP A 676 17.45 39.81 -35.43
CA ASP A 676 18.86 39.89 -34.99
C ASP A 676 19.27 39.06 -33.76
N HIS A 677 19.08 37.72 -33.84
CA HIS A 677 20.17 36.79 -33.49
C HIS A 677 20.09 35.47 -34.26
N TYR A 678 21.16 35.15 -34.98
CA TYR A 678 21.28 33.93 -35.79
C TYR A 678 21.78 32.76 -34.91
N ILE A 679 20.86 32.01 -34.30
CA ILE A 679 21.16 30.68 -33.75
C ILE A 679 20.28 29.66 -34.46
N VAL A 680 20.91 28.90 -35.35
CA VAL A 680 20.30 27.78 -36.07
C VAL A 680 20.09 26.62 -35.10
N GLY A 681 18.87 26.09 -34.99
CA GLY A 681 18.54 24.97 -34.11
C GLY A 681 17.27 25.09 -33.25
N CYS A 682 16.41 26.09 -33.50
CA CYS A 682 15.10 26.21 -32.82
C CYS A 682 13.99 26.69 -33.78
N PHE A 683 13.92 26.10 -34.97
CA PHE A 683 12.75 26.25 -35.85
C PHE A 683 11.64 25.29 -35.39
N ILE A 684 10.38 25.69 -35.55
CA ILE A 684 9.17 24.95 -35.16
C ILE A 684 8.92 24.86 -33.63
N LYS A 685 8.58 26.00 -33.00
CA LYS A 685 7.69 25.99 -31.81
C LYS A 685 6.86 27.26 -31.53
N CYS A 686 6.94 28.29 -32.37
CA CYS A 686 6.16 29.52 -32.21
C CYS A 686 4.98 29.55 -33.19
N LEU A 687 3.79 29.07 -32.79
CA LEU A 687 2.44 29.40 -33.35
C LEU A 687 1.28 28.59 -32.69
N SER A 688 1.37 28.29 -31.40
CA SER A 688 0.35 27.56 -30.62
C SER A 688 -0.92 28.41 -30.34
N SER A 689 -1.82 28.56 -31.31
CA SER A 689 -3.15 29.14 -31.06
C SER A 689 -3.99 28.21 -30.19
N TYR A 690 -4.07 28.47 -28.88
CA TYR A 690 -4.81 27.62 -27.96
C TYR A 690 -6.32 27.72 -28.14
N ASN A 691 -6.90 26.64 -28.68
CA ASN A 691 -8.32 26.52 -29.00
C ASN A 691 -9.22 26.27 -27.77
N SER A 692 -8.63 26.14 -26.56
CA SER A 692 -9.37 26.05 -25.31
C SER A 692 -8.62 26.70 -24.14
N ILE A 693 -9.38 27.14 -23.13
CA ILE A 693 -8.86 27.71 -21.88
C ILE A 693 -7.91 26.72 -21.19
N GLN A 694 -8.26 25.43 -21.14
CA GLN A 694 -7.42 24.41 -20.49
C GLN A 694 -6.06 24.25 -21.17
N GLN A 695 -6.00 24.29 -22.51
CA GLN A 695 -4.72 24.24 -23.22
C GLN A 695 -3.87 25.49 -22.94
N ALA A 696 -4.49 26.68 -22.94
CA ALA A 696 -3.80 27.93 -22.61
C ALA A 696 -3.32 27.98 -21.14
N GLU A 697 -4.07 27.40 -20.20
CA GLU A 697 -3.62 27.23 -18.81
C GLU A 697 -2.41 26.28 -18.70
N MET A 698 -2.40 25.17 -19.45
CA MET A 698 -1.26 24.24 -19.47
C MET A 698 0.00 24.90 -20.06
N GLY A 699 -0.13 25.64 -21.17
CA GLY A 699 0.98 26.40 -21.77
C GLY A 699 1.54 27.46 -20.85
N ALA A 700 0.67 28.30 -20.26
CA ALA A 700 1.07 29.29 -19.26
C ALA A 700 1.72 28.68 -18.01
N ALA A 701 1.32 27.46 -17.61
CA ALA A 701 1.94 26.75 -16.51
C ALA A 701 3.34 26.19 -16.87
N MET A 702 3.50 25.69 -18.11
CA MET A 702 4.79 25.25 -18.64
C MET A 702 5.79 26.43 -18.73
N ASP A 703 5.35 27.56 -19.28
CA ASP A 703 6.12 28.81 -19.32
C ASP A 703 6.57 29.27 -17.92
N ALA A 704 5.68 29.19 -16.92
CA ALA A 704 6.01 29.49 -15.54
C ALA A 704 7.02 28.49 -14.93
N LEU A 705 6.95 27.21 -15.28
CA LEU A 705 7.88 26.18 -14.80
C LEU A 705 9.29 26.33 -15.39
N GLU A 706 9.40 26.84 -16.62
CA GLU A 706 10.68 27.12 -17.28
C GLU A 706 11.30 28.45 -16.80
N LYS A 707 10.51 29.54 -16.77
CA LYS A 707 10.99 30.87 -16.36
C LYS A 707 11.23 30.99 -14.86
N TYR A 708 10.36 30.41 -14.03
CA TYR A 708 10.46 30.51 -12.57
C TYR A 708 11.31 29.36 -12.02
N ASN A 709 12.54 29.65 -11.61
CA ASN A 709 13.52 28.64 -11.19
C ASN A 709 13.15 27.96 -9.85
N PHE A 710 12.29 26.93 -9.92
CA PHE A 710 11.90 26.11 -8.78
C PHE A 710 13.02 25.14 -8.39
N PRO A 711 13.63 25.24 -7.19
CA PRO A 711 14.74 24.37 -6.78
C PRO A 711 14.38 22.88 -6.77
N GLN A 712 13.11 22.59 -6.48
CA GLN A 712 12.54 21.25 -6.52
C GLN A 712 12.62 20.63 -7.93
N MET A 713 12.43 21.40 -9.01
CA MET A 713 12.50 20.87 -10.39
C MET A 713 13.93 20.49 -10.79
N ALA A 714 14.90 21.35 -10.47
CA ALA A 714 16.32 21.04 -10.66
C ALA A 714 16.76 19.80 -9.84
N HIS A 715 16.22 19.60 -8.64
CA HIS A 715 16.45 18.39 -7.85
C HIS A 715 15.86 17.14 -8.51
N GLN A 716 14.62 17.21 -9.05
CA GLN A 716 13.98 16.10 -9.75
C GLN A 716 14.77 15.68 -11.00
N LYS A 717 15.13 16.63 -11.87
CA LYS A 717 15.91 16.37 -13.08
C LYS A 717 17.24 15.67 -12.75
N ARG A 718 17.98 16.19 -11.76
CA ARG A 718 19.24 15.58 -11.25
C ARG A 718 19.04 14.24 -10.53
N PHE A 719 17.83 13.88 -10.10
CA PHE A 719 17.54 12.57 -9.50
C PHE A 719 17.35 11.53 -10.61
N ILE A 720 16.49 11.81 -11.58
CA ILE A 720 16.25 10.94 -12.74
C ILE A 720 17.53 10.75 -13.57
N GLU A 721 18.27 11.82 -13.84
CA GLU A 721 19.56 11.78 -14.58
C GLU A 721 20.68 11.02 -13.85
N ARG A 722 20.61 10.90 -12.51
CA ARG A 722 21.52 10.04 -11.74
C ARG A 722 21.07 8.59 -11.72
N LYS A 723 19.77 8.33 -11.79
CA LYS A 723 19.18 6.98 -11.75
C LYS A 723 19.31 6.26 -13.09
N TYR A 724 19.04 6.96 -14.20
CA TYR A 724 18.92 6.38 -15.55
C TYR A 724 19.89 7.00 -16.57
N ARG A 725 21.14 7.22 -16.15
CA ARG A 725 22.15 7.93 -16.95
C ARG A 725 22.44 7.28 -18.30
N GLN A 726 22.45 5.95 -18.39
CA GLN A 726 22.73 5.23 -19.64
C GLN A 726 21.49 5.17 -20.54
N GLU A 727 20.35 4.74 -20.00
CA GLU A 727 19.06 4.69 -20.73
C GLU A 727 18.65 6.06 -21.30
N LEU A 728 18.89 7.16 -20.59
CA LEU A 728 18.65 8.52 -21.09
C LEU A 728 19.62 8.95 -22.20
N LYS A 729 20.80 8.34 -22.32
CA LYS A 729 21.69 8.55 -23.47
C LYS A 729 21.25 7.72 -24.67
N GLU A 730 20.79 6.50 -24.42
CA GLU A 730 20.25 5.59 -25.45
C GLU A 730 19.00 6.20 -26.09
N MET A 731 17.99 6.63 -25.32
CA MET A 731 16.82 7.32 -25.88
C MET A 731 17.15 8.62 -26.63
N ARG A 732 18.18 9.38 -26.18
CA ARG A 732 18.60 10.58 -26.93
C ARG A 732 19.19 10.20 -28.28
N ARG A 733 19.99 9.14 -28.33
CA ARG A 733 20.55 8.60 -29.57
C ARG A 733 19.44 8.07 -30.50
N GLU A 734 18.40 7.45 -29.96
CA GLU A 734 17.23 7.00 -30.73
C GLU A 734 16.46 8.19 -31.33
N ARG A 735 16.24 9.27 -30.56
CA ARG A 735 15.64 10.51 -31.09
C ARG A 735 16.52 11.20 -32.13
N GLU A 736 17.84 11.29 -31.90
CA GLU A 736 18.82 11.83 -32.85
C GLU A 736 18.94 11.00 -34.15
N LEU A 737 18.46 9.74 -34.14
CA LEU A 737 18.32 8.90 -35.34
C LEU A 737 16.97 9.14 -36.03
N GLN A 738 15.87 9.18 -35.27
CA GLN A 738 14.53 9.48 -35.82
C GLN A 738 14.45 10.86 -36.49
N GLU A 739 15.06 11.89 -35.89
CA GLU A 739 15.11 13.24 -36.47
C GLU A 739 15.86 13.25 -37.82
N LYS A 740 16.91 12.42 -37.97
CA LYS A 740 17.63 12.27 -39.26
C LYS A 740 16.85 11.49 -40.30
N GLU A 741 16.12 10.45 -39.90
CA GLU A 741 15.25 9.69 -40.80
C GLU A 741 14.06 10.55 -41.28
N SER A 742 13.52 11.44 -40.44
CA SER A 742 12.50 12.41 -40.87
C SER A 742 13.07 13.42 -41.87
N ASP A 743 14.23 14.02 -41.60
CA ASP A 743 14.85 14.99 -42.51
C ASP A 743 15.18 14.33 -43.87
N GLU A 744 15.74 13.11 -43.89
CA GLU A 744 16.00 12.36 -45.14
C GLU A 744 14.74 11.95 -45.92
N THR A 745 13.55 11.92 -45.29
CA THR A 745 12.28 11.64 -45.97
C THR A 745 11.52 12.89 -46.41
N GLU A 746 11.78 14.06 -45.82
CA GLU A 746 11.32 15.35 -46.36
C GLU A 746 12.18 15.79 -47.55
N ASP A 747 13.50 15.62 -47.51
CA ASP A 747 14.41 15.90 -48.66
C ASP A 747 14.22 14.97 -49.88
N ARG A 748 13.35 13.95 -49.78
CA ARG A 748 13.03 12.98 -50.85
C ARG A 748 11.60 13.09 -51.40
N LYS A 749 10.80 14.08 -50.99
CA LYS A 749 9.44 14.33 -51.48
C LYS A 749 9.32 15.64 -52.27
#